data_AF-A0A7H8Z307-F1
#
_entry.id   AF-A0A7H8Z307-F1
#
_cell.length_a   1.000
_cell.length_b   1.000
_cell.length_c   1.000
_cell.angle_alpha   90.00
_cell.angle_beta   90.00
_cell.angle_gamma   90.00
#
_symmetry.space_group_name_H-M   'P 1'
#
loop_
_entity.id
_entity.type
_entity.pdbx_description
1 polymer ?
#
loop_
_entity_poly.entity_id
_entity_poly.type
_entity_poly.pdbx_seq_one_letter_code
_entity_poly.pdbx_strand_id
1 'polypeptide(L)'
;MGIVVAIDGPSGSGKSTVSRRVAAELGLAYLDTGAMYRAAAWWCEHEGIDLGDGAAVAEAVAAMPLHMGLDPEHPTFTVDGTDVSTAIRDPHIATVVSKVATNLEVRAELARRQREIIRFEATGHTGSFSEGAGIVAEGRDITTVIAPDADARLLVTASEEARLARRAGDLEAAGKQVDADALRDQVVRRDRDDATVSQFLTAPEGVTLVDTSELTLEQSVERVLDLVEEAADAAAQRDAEEDLRAQAMRAGLADYELDEEDLALLEADGSLPAGDSVEPGLPVLAVVGRPNVGKSTLVNRVLGRREAVVQDTPGVTRDRVSYPAEWAGRRFTIVDTGGWEVDVAGLDAAVATQAEIAVEMADAVLLVVDAQVGITETDARVVRMLRRSGKPVVLAANKVDSPAQEGDAATLWNLGLGEPFPVSALHGRGSGEVLDAVMEVLPEVSAVATAAPEGDLHRIALVGRPNVGKSSLLNSIAGQERVVVNETAGTTRDPVDEIIELDGRQWVFVDTAGIRRRVKQSRGADYYAVLRTQGAIDKAEVAVVLLDASEPISEQDVRVVQQAVDAGRALVLVNNKWDLVDEERQKMLLWEVEHDLAHVSWAPHINLAARTGWHTNRLVRALDAALEGWTTRVPTGRLNGFLGQLQSATPHPVRGGKQPRILFATQVQVAPPRIVIFTTGFLDAGYRRFIERRLREEFGFTGTPIQIGVRVREKRQRR
;
A
#
# COMPACT_ATOMS: atom_id res chain seq x y z
N MET A 1 -15.69 -0.99 -10.43
CA MET A 1 -15.03 -2.30 -10.26
C MET A 1 -15.51 -3.18 -11.41
N GLY A 2 -14.68 -4.14 -11.81
CA GLY A 2 -15.09 -5.21 -12.71
C GLY A 2 -16.17 -6.08 -12.07
N ILE A 3 -16.96 -6.72 -12.92
CA ILE A 3 -18.06 -7.57 -12.49
C ILE A 3 -17.56 -8.89 -11.90
N VAL A 4 -18.11 -9.31 -10.76
CA VAL A 4 -17.81 -10.62 -10.17
C VAL A 4 -19.01 -11.54 -10.37
N VAL A 5 -18.80 -12.64 -11.09
CA VAL A 5 -19.81 -13.67 -11.34
C VAL A 5 -19.43 -14.93 -10.57
N ALA A 6 -20.21 -15.28 -9.56
CA ALA A 6 -20.04 -16.48 -8.75
C ALA A 6 -21.01 -17.58 -9.21
N ILE A 7 -20.48 -18.74 -9.61
CA ILE A 7 -21.29 -19.86 -10.10
C ILE A 7 -20.98 -21.12 -9.29
N ASP A 8 -21.97 -21.60 -8.54
CA ASP A 8 -21.90 -22.89 -7.87
C ASP A 8 -22.70 -23.96 -8.62
N GLY A 9 -22.38 -25.23 -8.34
CA GLY A 9 -23.23 -26.32 -8.79
C GLY A 9 -22.68 -27.72 -8.48
N PRO A 10 -23.53 -28.74 -8.58
CA PRO A 10 -23.10 -30.13 -8.39
C PRO A 10 -22.30 -30.65 -9.59
N SER A 11 -21.63 -31.79 -9.41
CA SER A 11 -20.84 -32.39 -10.50
C SER A 11 -21.75 -32.79 -11.67
N GLY A 12 -21.31 -32.50 -12.90
CA GLY A 12 -22.06 -32.82 -14.12
C GLY A 12 -23.19 -31.85 -14.48
N SER A 13 -23.42 -30.78 -13.70
CA SER A 13 -24.45 -29.77 -14.02
C SER A 13 -24.14 -28.92 -15.24
N GLY A 14 -22.91 -28.98 -15.77
CA GLY A 14 -22.46 -28.13 -16.88
C GLY A 14 -21.82 -26.81 -16.45
N LYS A 15 -21.76 -26.52 -15.14
CA LYS A 15 -21.20 -25.27 -14.58
C LYS A 15 -19.87 -24.86 -15.20
N SER A 16 -18.86 -25.73 -15.22
CA SER A 16 -17.50 -25.38 -15.67
C SER A 16 -17.43 -25.09 -17.17
N THR A 17 -18.34 -25.65 -17.97
CA THR A 17 -18.43 -25.38 -19.40
C THR A 17 -19.17 -24.07 -19.65
N VAL A 18 -20.26 -23.84 -18.93
CA VAL A 18 -21.04 -22.59 -19.00
C VAL A 18 -20.21 -21.41 -18.52
N SER A 19 -19.62 -21.48 -17.32
CA SER A 19 -18.79 -20.43 -16.74
C SER A 19 -17.64 -20.01 -17.66
N ARG A 20 -16.99 -20.98 -18.31
CA ARG A 20 -15.89 -20.71 -19.24
C ARG A 20 -16.34 -19.97 -20.50
N ARG A 21 -17.46 -20.39 -21.10
CA ARG A 21 -18.02 -19.71 -22.27
C ARG A 21 -18.50 -18.31 -21.94
N VAL A 22 -19.19 -18.14 -20.81
CA VAL A 22 -19.64 -16.84 -20.30
C VAL A 22 -18.45 -15.90 -20.07
N ALA A 23 -17.37 -16.40 -19.44
CA ALA A 23 -16.16 -15.61 -19.24
C ALA A 23 -15.52 -15.17 -20.57
N ALA A 24 -15.39 -16.08 -21.54
CA ALA A 24 -14.84 -15.76 -22.86
C ALA A 24 -15.70 -14.72 -23.61
N GLU A 25 -17.02 -14.88 -23.59
CA GLU A 25 -17.94 -14.01 -24.32
C GLU A 25 -18.01 -12.59 -23.74
N LEU A 26 -17.82 -12.46 -22.42
CA LEU A 26 -17.78 -11.19 -21.71
C LEU A 26 -16.37 -10.58 -21.59
N GLY A 27 -15.32 -11.29 -22.04
CA GLY A 27 -13.93 -10.85 -21.86
C GLY A 27 -13.46 -10.83 -20.40
N LEU A 28 -14.03 -11.70 -19.55
CA LEU A 28 -13.72 -11.79 -18.12
C LEU A 28 -12.68 -12.89 -17.85
N ALA A 29 -11.97 -12.75 -16.75
CA ALA A 29 -11.11 -13.82 -16.23
C ALA A 29 -11.95 -15.05 -15.82
N TYR A 30 -11.36 -16.25 -15.87
CA TYR A 30 -12.01 -17.50 -15.49
C TYR A 30 -11.24 -18.22 -14.37
N LEU A 31 -11.94 -18.49 -13.27
CA LEU A 31 -11.40 -19.17 -12.10
C LEU A 31 -12.09 -20.53 -11.86
N ASP A 32 -11.42 -21.62 -12.24
CA ASP A 32 -11.81 -23.00 -11.91
C ASP A 32 -11.28 -23.38 -10.52
N THR A 33 -12.08 -23.15 -9.48
CA THR A 33 -11.68 -23.51 -8.11
C THR A 33 -11.60 -25.02 -7.92
N GLY A 34 -12.39 -25.79 -8.68
CA GLY A 34 -12.33 -27.25 -8.66
C GLY A 34 -10.95 -27.78 -9.08
N ALA A 35 -10.29 -27.10 -10.02
CA ALA A 35 -8.92 -27.41 -10.44
C ALA A 35 -7.90 -27.12 -9.34
N MET A 36 -8.10 -26.10 -8.51
CA MET A 36 -7.23 -25.82 -7.35
C MET A 36 -7.21 -26.99 -6.37
N TYR A 37 -8.38 -27.52 -6.01
CA TYR A 37 -8.47 -28.67 -5.11
C TYR A 37 -7.84 -29.93 -5.73
N ARG A 38 -7.99 -30.12 -7.05
CA ARG A 38 -7.35 -31.24 -7.76
C ARG A 38 -5.83 -31.08 -7.83
N ALA A 39 -5.32 -29.86 -8.03
CA ALA A 39 -3.90 -29.55 -7.97
C ALA A 39 -3.33 -29.80 -6.57
N ALA A 40 -4.05 -29.41 -5.52
CA ALA A 40 -3.69 -29.71 -4.14
C ALA A 40 -3.63 -31.22 -3.87
N ALA A 41 -4.61 -31.99 -4.34
CA ALA A 41 -4.60 -33.45 -4.22
C ALA A 41 -3.43 -34.08 -4.98
N TRP A 42 -3.17 -33.63 -6.21
CA TRP A 42 -2.02 -34.07 -6.99
C TRP A 42 -0.70 -33.76 -6.29
N TRP A 43 -0.56 -32.55 -5.74
CA TRP A 43 0.63 -32.11 -5.02
C TRP A 43 0.91 -32.98 -3.79
N CYS A 44 -0.11 -33.23 -2.97
CA CYS A 44 0.04 -34.10 -1.81
C CYS A 44 0.45 -35.53 -2.19
N GLU A 45 -0.12 -36.10 -3.26
CA GLU A 45 0.31 -37.43 -3.74
C GLU A 45 1.73 -37.41 -4.33
N HIS A 46 2.10 -36.35 -5.04
CA HIS A 46 3.43 -36.18 -5.62
C HIS A 46 4.52 -36.11 -4.53
N GLU A 47 4.23 -35.40 -3.44
CA GLU A 47 5.10 -35.27 -2.27
C GLU A 47 5.03 -36.49 -1.33
N GLY A 48 4.20 -37.49 -1.63
CA GLY A 48 4.05 -38.71 -0.83
C GLY A 48 3.35 -38.49 0.52
N ILE A 49 2.54 -37.44 0.64
CA ILE A 49 1.77 -37.12 1.85
C ILE A 49 0.56 -38.06 1.96
N ASP A 50 0.35 -38.64 3.15
CA ASP A 50 -0.85 -39.41 3.42
C ASP A 50 -2.08 -38.48 3.47
N LEU A 51 -2.99 -38.63 2.51
CA LEU A 51 -4.25 -37.86 2.46
C LEU A 51 -5.19 -38.12 3.64
N GLY A 52 -4.92 -39.13 4.47
CA GLY A 52 -5.60 -39.36 5.74
C GLY A 52 -5.11 -38.46 6.88
N ASP A 53 -3.91 -37.89 6.77
CA ASP A 53 -3.35 -36.96 7.74
C ASP A 53 -3.72 -35.52 7.39
N GLY A 54 -4.79 -35.02 8.00
CA GLY A 54 -5.30 -33.68 7.73
C GLY A 54 -4.28 -32.56 7.99
N ALA A 55 -3.43 -32.70 9.00
CA ALA A 55 -2.46 -31.65 9.34
C ALA A 55 -1.32 -31.61 8.33
N ALA A 56 -0.77 -32.76 7.96
CA ALA A 56 0.28 -32.86 6.95
C ALA A 56 -0.20 -32.38 5.56
N VAL A 57 -1.45 -32.69 5.20
CA VAL A 57 -2.09 -32.19 3.97
C VAL A 57 -2.21 -30.66 4.00
N ALA A 58 -2.66 -30.08 5.11
CA ALA A 58 -2.82 -28.63 5.23
C ALA A 58 -1.47 -27.89 5.11
N GLU A 59 -0.43 -28.39 5.78
CA GLU A 59 0.92 -27.84 5.70
C GLU A 59 1.48 -27.90 4.28
N ALA A 60 1.33 -29.05 3.61
CA ALA A 60 1.79 -29.23 2.23
C ALA A 60 1.07 -28.30 1.25
N VAL A 61 -0.25 -28.13 1.39
CA VAL A 61 -1.04 -27.21 0.53
C VAL A 61 -0.69 -25.75 0.79
N ALA A 62 -0.45 -25.37 2.05
CA ALA A 62 0.00 -24.01 2.39
C ALA A 62 1.34 -23.67 1.72
N ALA A 63 2.26 -24.63 1.65
CA ALA A 63 3.55 -24.46 0.97
C ALA A 63 3.49 -24.60 -0.56
N MET A 64 2.38 -25.11 -1.12
CA MET A 64 2.25 -25.45 -2.55
C MET A 64 2.44 -24.22 -3.47
N PRO A 65 3.47 -24.21 -4.33
CA PRO A 65 3.71 -23.14 -5.30
C PRO A 65 2.81 -23.29 -6.54
N LEU A 66 1.53 -22.95 -6.38
CA LEU A 66 0.50 -23.02 -7.42
C LEU A 66 0.40 -21.71 -8.21
N HIS A 67 0.43 -21.83 -9.55
CA HIS A 67 0.08 -20.77 -10.49
C HIS A 67 -1.07 -21.23 -11.40
N MET A 68 -2.03 -20.34 -11.63
CA MET A 68 -3.18 -20.59 -12.48
C MET A 68 -3.29 -19.51 -13.55
N GLY A 69 -3.44 -19.93 -14.80
CA GLY A 69 -3.82 -19.06 -15.89
C GLY A 69 -5.33 -18.84 -15.87
N LEU A 70 -5.75 -17.58 -15.96
CA LEU A 70 -7.15 -17.17 -15.87
C LEU A 70 -7.82 -17.00 -17.24
N ASP A 71 -7.11 -17.35 -18.31
CA ASP A 71 -7.64 -17.32 -19.67
C ASP A 71 -8.78 -18.35 -19.83
N PRO A 72 -10.02 -17.94 -20.14
CA PRO A 72 -11.13 -18.85 -20.36
C PRO A 72 -10.94 -19.74 -21.59
N GLU A 73 -10.21 -19.32 -22.62
CA GLU A 73 -9.97 -20.15 -23.80
C GLU A 73 -8.92 -21.23 -23.50
N HIS A 74 -7.91 -20.89 -22.70
CA HIS A 74 -6.75 -21.74 -22.41
C HIS A 74 -6.36 -21.75 -20.93
N PRO A 75 -7.18 -22.33 -20.03
CA PRO A 75 -6.86 -22.34 -18.61
C PRO A 75 -5.69 -23.30 -18.30
N THR A 76 -4.60 -22.74 -17.78
CA THR A 76 -3.36 -23.46 -17.42
C THR A 76 -3.18 -23.58 -15.91
N PHE A 77 -2.56 -24.66 -15.46
CA PHE A 77 -2.27 -24.90 -14.04
C PHE A 77 -0.84 -25.42 -13.91
N THR A 78 0.00 -24.70 -13.18
CA THR A 78 1.37 -25.15 -12.89
C THR A 78 1.61 -25.24 -11.39
N VAL A 79 2.22 -26.33 -10.94
CA VAL A 79 2.67 -26.51 -9.56
C VAL A 79 4.18 -26.71 -9.59
N ASP A 80 4.90 -25.87 -8.86
CA ASP A 80 6.38 -25.85 -8.84
C ASP A 80 6.99 -25.76 -10.26
N GLY A 81 6.40 -24.91 -11.09
CA GLY A 81 6.81 -24.73 -12.50
C GLY A 81 6.45 -25.89 -13.44
N THR A 82 5.87 -26.98 -12.94
CA THR A 82 5.42 -28.11 -13.76
C THR A 82 3.97 -27.90 -14.19
N ASP A 83 3.67 -28.00 -15.48
CA ASP A 83 2.29 -27.98 -15.98
C ASP A 83 1.54 -29.26 -15.58
N VAL A 84 0.56 -29.09 -14.71
CA VAL A 84 -0.29 -30.16 -14.17
C VAL A 84 -1.68 -30.16 -14.79
N SER A 85 -1.96 -29.30 -15.78
CA SER A 85 -3.30 -29.13 -16.39
C SER A 85 -3.91 -30.44 -16.89
N THR A 86 -3.09 -31.36 -17.37
CA THR A 86 -3.53 -32.70 -17.79
C THR A 86 -3.60 -33.67 -16.60
N ALA A 87 -2.60 -33.64 -15.70
CA ALA A 87 -2.50 -34.56 -14.57
C ALA A 87 -3.65 -34.40 -13.57
N ILE A 88 -4.08 -33.16 -13.29
CA ILE A 88 -5.21 -32.88 -12.39
C ILE A 88 -6.57 -33.34 -12.96
N ARG A 89 -6.62 -33.77 -14.22
CA ARG A 89 -7.83 -34.32 -14.88
C ARG A 89 -7.80 -35.86 -14.92
N ASP A 90 -6.78 -36.49 -14.35
CA ASP A 90 -6.72 -37.94 -14.25
C ASP A 90 -7.89 -38.48 -13.41
N PRO A 91 -8.57 -39.57 -13.84
CA PRO A 91 -9.65 -40.19 -13.07
C PRO A 91 -9.28 -40.51 -11.63
N HIS A 92 -8.02 -40.90 -11.37
CA HIS A 92 -7.51 -41.21 -10.02
C HIS A 92 -7.60 -39.99 -9.10
N ILE A 93 -7.15 -38.82 -9.55
CA ILE A 93 -7.23 -37.56 -8.78
C ILE A 93 -8.68 -37.23 -8.43
N ALA A 94 -9.62 -37.49 -9.33
CA ALA A 94 -11.05 -37.29 -9.06
C ALA A 94 -11.61 -38.22 -7.97
N THR A 95 -10.98 -39.36 -7.69
CA THR A 95 -11.38 -40.27 -6.60
C THR A 95 -10.84 -39.86 -5.23
N VAL A 96 -9.72 -39.13 -5.19
CA VAL A 96 -9.05 -38.75 -3.93
C VAL A 96 -9.28 -37.29 -3.52
N VAL A 97 -9.65 -36.41 -4.46
CA VAL A 97 -9.81 -34.97 -4.21
C VAL A 97 -10.76 -34.64 -3.05
N SER A 98 -11.82 -35.43 -2.81
CA SER A 98 -12.74 -35.18 -1.70
C SER A 98 -12.10 -35.32 -0.32
N LYS A 99 -11.00 -36.07 -0.17
CA LYS A 99 -10.24 -36.12 1.10
C LYS A 99 -9.55 -34.79 1.39
N VAL A 100 -9.09 -34.10 0.34
CA VAL A 100 -8.44 -32.79 0.43
C VAL A 100 -9.49 -31.69 0.54
N ALA A 101 -10.56 -31.75 -0.26
CA ALA A 101 -11.60 -30.73 -0.31
C ALA A 101 -12.46 -30.65 0.97
N THR A 102 -12.52 -31.72 1.77
CA THR A 102 -13.22 -31.74 3.08
C THR A 102 -12.35 -31.28 4.25
N ASN A 103 -11.04 -31.07 4.04
CA ASN A 103 -10.14 -30.55 5.07
C ASN A 103 -10.32 -29.03 5.25
N LEU A 104 -10.77 -28.62 6.45
CA LEU A 104 -11.11 -27.22 6.74
C LEU A 104 -9.92 -26.25 6.65
N GLU A 105 -8.72 -26.70 7.03
CA GLU A 105 -7.51 -25.85 6.97
C GLU A 105 -7.07 -25.62 5.53
N VAL A 106 -7.12 -26.66 4.69
CA VAL A 106 -6.91 -26.55 3.24
C VAL A 106 -7.93 -25.60 2.61
N ARG A 107 -9.21 -25.72 2.99
CA ARG A 107 -10.25 -24.83 2.48
C ARG A 107 -9.98 -23.38 2.85
N ALA A 108 -9.55 -23.10 4.08
CA ALA A 108 -9.23 -21.74 4.51
C ALA A 108 -8.09 -21.13 3.67
N GLU A 109 -7.03 -21.89 3.42
CA GLU A 109 -5.91 -21.42 2.59
C GLU A 109 -6.28 -21.23 1.12
N LEU A 110 -7.00 -22.19 0.51
CA LEU A 110 -7.44 -22.05 -0.88
C LEU A 110 -8.48 -20.93 -1.03
N ALA A 111 -9.36 -20.74 -0.06
CA ALA A 111 -10.31 -19.62 -0.05
C ALA A 111 -9.60 -18.26 0.00
N ARG A 112 -8.52 -18.14 0.79
CA ARG A 112 -7.67 -16.93 0.81
C ARG A 112 -7.14 -16.62 -0.60
N ARG A 113 -6.55 -17.62 -1.27
CA ARG A 113 -6.02 -17.47 -2.64
C ARG A 113 -7.10 -17.13 -3.67
N GLN A 114 -8.26 -17.79 -3.59
CA GLN A 114 -9.39 -17.52 -4.49
C GLN A 114 -9.90 -16.08 -4.35
N ARG A 115 -10.05 -15.59 -3.12
CA ARG A 115 -10.45 -14.20 -2.84
C ARG A 115 -9.42 -13.19 -3.35
N GLU A 116 -8.14 -13.49 -3.21
CA GLU A 116 -7.06 -12.64 -3.75
C GLU A 116 -7.16 -12.53 -5.28
N ILE A 117 -7.33 -13.65 -5.98
CA ILE A 117 -7.51 -13.67 -7.44
C ILE A 117 -8.75 -12.88 -7.87
N ILE A 118 -9.89 -13.13 -7.22
CA ILE A 118 -11.15 -12.46 -7.56
C ILE A 118 -11.02 -10.94 -7.38
N ARG A 119 -10.44 -10.50 -6.25
CA ARG A 119 -10.22 -9.08 -6.01
C ARG A 119 -9.29 -8.48 -7.05
N PHE A 120 -8.18 -9.14 -7.35
CA PHE A 120 -7.17 -8.65 -8.29
C PHE A 120 -7.78 -8.40 -9.69
N GLU A 121 -8.60 -9.31 -10.18
CA GLU A 121 -9.31 -9.15 -11.46
C GLU A 121 -10.43 -8.11 -11.41
N ALA A 122 -11.16 -8.00 -10.29
CA ALA A 122 -12.25 -7.02 -10.15
C ALA A 122 -11.79 -5.56 -9.98
N THR A 123 -10.51 -5.33 -9.69
CA THR A 123 -9.96 -4.00 -9.39
C THR A 123 -9.06 -3.43 -10.49
N GLY A 124 -8.71 -4.23 -11.51
CA GLY A 124 -8.06 -3.75 -12.73
C GLY A 124 -6.58 -3.44 -12.60
N HIS A 125 -5.87 -4.25 -11.83
CA HIS A 125 -4.43 -4.10 -11.64
C HIS A 125 -3.63 -4.44 -12.89
N THR A 126 -2.49 -3.76 -13.04
CA THR A 126 -1.56 -3.95 -14.16
C THR A 126 -1.04 -5.38 -14.18
N GLY A 127 -1.43 -6.16 -15.20
CA GLY A 127 -1.12 -7.59 -15.29
C GLY A 127 -2.26 -8.54 -14.90
N SER A 128 -3.44 -8.02 -14.55
CA SER A 128 -4.69 -8.79 -14.55
C SER A 128 -5.03 -9.27 -15.95
N PHE A 129 -5.69 -10.42 -16.06
CA PHE A 129 -6.11 -10.96 -17.35
C PHE A 129 -7.20 -10.10 -18.00
N SER A 130 -8.19 -9.70 -17.21
CA SER A 130 -9.37 -8.98 -17.69
C SER A 130 -9.19 -7.46 -17.77
N GLU A 131 -8.01 -6.94 -17.43
CA GLU A 131 -7.72 -5.50 -17.32
C GLU A 131 -8.75 -4.73 -16.44
N GLY A 132 -9.33 -5.42 -15.46
CA GLY A 132 -10.34 -4.85 -14.57
C GLY A 132 -11.78 -4.99 -15.02
N ALA A 133 -12.04 -5.71 -16.12
CA ALA A 133 -13.41 -6.04 -16.52
C ALA A 133 -14.08 -6.99 -15.52
N GLY A 134 -13.31 -7.86 -14.85
CA GLY A 134 -13.79 -8.73 -13.77
C GLY A 134 -13.57 -10.21 -14.02
N ILE A 135 -14.33 -11.06 -13.34
CA ILE A 135 -14.05 -12.50 -13.25
C ILE A 135 -15.32 -13.35 -13.11
N VAL A 136 -15.31 -14.52 -13.75
CA VAL A 136 -16.23 -15.62 -13.51
C VAL A 136 -15.53 -16.69 -12.69
N ALA A 137 -15.96 -16.89 -11.45
CA ALA A 137 -15.46 -17.90 -10.54
C ALA A 137 -16.48 -19.04 -10.37
N GLU A 138 -16.03 -20.28 -10.56
CA GLU A 138 -16.90 -21.45 -10.46
C GLU A 138 -16.44 -22.44 -9.39
N GLY A 139 -17.39 -23.06 -8.69
CA GLY A 139 -17.09 -24.02 -7.63
C GLY A 139 -18.31 -24.63 -6.94
N ARG A 140 -18.18 -24.80 -5.61
CA ARG A 140 -19.21 -25.41 -4.74
C ARG A 140 -19.61 -24.51 -3.56
N ASP A 141 -18.88 -23.44 -3.31
CA ASP A 141 -19.11 -22.48 -2.24
C ASP A 141 -18.68 -21.06 -2.64
N ILE A 142 -18.64 -20.78 -3.94
CA ILE A 142 -18.26 -19.47 -4.45
C ILE A 142 -19.30 -18.42 -4.05
N THR A 143 -20.58 -18.74 -4.21
CA THR A 143 -21.69 -17.82 -3.97
C THR A 143 -21.92 -17.50 -2.48
N THR A 144 -21.36 -18.30 -1.57
CA THR A 144 -21.64 -18.21 -0.14
C THR A 144 -20.41 -17.94 0.72
N VAL A 145 -19.25 -18.51 0.38
CA VAL A 145 -18.03 -18.40 1.19
C VAL A 145 -17.00 -17.54 0.49
N ILE A 146 -16.74 -17.75 -0.79
CA ILE A 146 -15.61 -17.10 -1.48
C ILE A 146 -15.96 -15.68 -1.91
N ALA A 147 -17.07 -15.52 -2.61
CA ALA A 147 -17.58 -14.26 -3.13
C ALA A 147 -19.08 -14.08 -2.77
N PRO A 148 -19.41 -13.98 -1.47
CA PRO A 148 -20.79 -13.75 -1.03
C PRO A 148 -21.36 -12.41 -1.54
N ASP A 149 -20.50 -11.47 -1.91
CA ASP A 149 -20.87 -10.13 -2.40
C ASP A 149 -20.73 -10.01 -3.93
N ALA A 150 -20.60 -11.13 -4.65
CA ALA A 150 -20.56 -11.13 -6.12
C ALA A 150 -21.82 -10.49 -6.72
N ASP A 151 -21.66 -9.78 -7.83
CA ASP A 151 -22.75 -9.10 -8.53
C ASP A 151 -23.80 -10.10 -9.03
N ALA A 152 -23.33 -11.17 -9.66
CA ALA A 152 -24.16 -12.30 -10.08
C ALA A 152 -23.81 -13.54 -9.25
N ARG A 153 -24.78 -14.05 -8.48
CA ARG A 153 -24.63 -15.30 -7.71
C ARG A 153 -25.60 -16.35 -8.24
N LEU A 154 -25.06 -17.38 -8.87
CA LEU A 154 -25.84 -18.37 -9.62
C LEU A 154 -25.58 -19.77 -9.07
N LEU A 155 -26.64 -20.58 -9.00
CA LEU A 155 -26.55 -22.01 -8.77
C LEU A 155 -26.99 -22.76 -10.04
N VAL A 156 -26.01 -23.31 -10.77
CA VAL A 156 -26.27 -24.10 -11.98
C VAL A 156 -26.50 -25.55 -11.59
N THR A 157 -27.75 -26.01 -11.75
CA THR A 157 -28.18 -27.37 -11.43
C THR A 157 -28.66 -28.14 -12.66
N ALA A 158 -28.85 -29.44 -12.49
CA ALA A 158 -29.52 -30.31 -13.46
C ALA A 158 -29.99 -31.60 -12.76
N SER A 159 -31.03 -32.23 -13.33
CA SER A 159 -31.53 -33.53 -12.91
C SER A 159 -30.41 -34.57 -12.91
N GLU A 160 -30.47 -35.54 -12.00
CA GLU A 160 -29.47 -36.61 -11.93
C GLU A 160 -29.32 -37.33 -13.28
N GLU A 161 -30.44 -37.59 -13.97
CA GLU A 161 -30.46 -38.18 -15.30
C GLU A 161 -29.68 -37.36 -16.32
N ALA A 162 -29.91 -36.05 -16.40
CA ALA A 162 -29.19 -35.15 -17.30
C ALA A 162 -27.69 -35.09 -16.98
N ARG A 163 -27.32 -35.07 -15.70
CA ARG A 163 -25.91 -35.04 -15.26
C ARG A 163 -25.16 -36.32 -15.61
N LEU A 164 -25.80 -37.48 -15.41
CA LEU A 164 -25.24 -38.78 -15.77
C LEU A 164 -25.10 -38.92 -17.29
N ALA A 165 -26.11 -38.50 -18.06
CA ALA A 165 -26.07 -38.53 -19.52
C ALA A 165 -24.92 -37.68 -20.10
N ARG A 166 -24.75 -36.44 -19.60
CA ARG A 166 -23.62 -35.57 -20.00
C ARG A 166 -22.28 -36.22 -19.68
N ARG A 167 -22.15 -36.78 -18.47
CA ARG A 167 -20.88 -37.36 -18.02
C ARG A 167 -20.54 -38.65 -18.77
N ALA A 168 -21.54 -39.45 -19.12
CA ALA A 168 -21.36 -40.60 -20.01
C ALA A 168 -20.86 -40.14 -21.39
N GLY A 169 -21.49 -39.11 -21.98
CA GLY A 169 -21.06 -38.53 -23.24
C GLY A 169 -19.62 -38.01 -23.23
N ASP A 170 -19.19 -37.33 -22.15
CA ASP A 170 -17.81 -36.87 -21.99
C ASP A 170 -16.80 -38.04 -21.98
N LEU A 171 -17.15 -39.14 -21.31
CA LEU A 171 -16.30 -40.34 -21.22
C LEU A 171 -16.22 -41.06 -22.56
N GLU A 172 -17.33 -41.19 -23.27
CA GLU A 172 -17.39 -41.76 -24.62
C GLU A 172 -16.56 -40.94 -25.60
N ALA A 173 -16.69 -39.61 -25.57
CA ALA A 173 -15.88 -38.70 -26.41
C ALA A 173 -14.37 -38.81 -26.10
N ALA A 174 -14.01 -39.12 -24.85
CA ALA A 174 -12.64 -39.39 -24.43
C ALA A 174 -12.17 -40.84 -24.70
N GLY A 175 -12.98 -41.67 -25.36
CA GLY A 175 -12.65 -43.06 -25.70
C GLY A 175 -12.61 -44.01 -24.50
N LYS A 176 -13.28 -43.66 -23.38
CA LYS A 176 -13.33 -44.47 -22.16
C LYS A 176 -14.62 -45.29 -22.11
N GLN A 177 -14.54 -46.50 -21.55
CA GLN A 177 -15.70 -47.37 -21.37
C GLN A 177 -16.60 -46.83 -20.23
N VAL A 178 -17.91 -46.76 -20.49
CA VAL A 178 -18.88 -46.27 -19.51
C VAL A 178 -19.56 -47.45 -18.81
N ASP A 179 -19.36 -47.53 -17.50
CA ASP A 179 -20.18 -48.34 -16.58
C ASP A 179 -21.15 -47.40 -15.87
N ALA A 180 -22.45 -47.57 -16.12
CA ALA A 180 -23.49 -46.67 -15.62
C ALA A 180 -23.61 -46.69 -14.09
N ASP A 181 -23.45 -47.85 -13.45
CA ASP A 181 -23.57 -47.98 -11.99
C ASP A 181 -22.34 -47.37 -11.30
N ALA A 182 -21.15 -47.65 -11.81
CA ALA A 182 -19.91 -47.06 -11.31
C ALA A 182 -19.87 -45.52 -11.52
N LEU A 183 -20.38 -45.04 -12.67
CA LEU A 183 -20.46 -43.62 -12.96
C LEU A 183 -21.44 -42.90 -12.02
N ARG A 184 -22.60 -43.51 -11.78
CA ARG A 184 -23.59 -42.99 -10.84
C ARG A 184 -23.02 -42.90 -9.44
N ASP A 185 -22.40 -43.97 -8.97
CA ASP A 185 -21.74 -43.98 -7.67
C ASP A 185 -20.66 -42.90 -7.59
N GLN A 186 -19.84 -42.71 -8.63
CA GLN A 186 -18.80 -41.69 -8.63
C GLN A 186 -19.35 -40.26 -8.56
N VAL A 187 -20.38 -39.93 -9.34
CA VAL A 187 -20.96 -38.57 -9.38
C VAL A 187 -21.74 -38.27 -8.10
N VAL A 188 -22.62 -39.18 -7.68
CA VAL A 188 -23.53 -38.97 -6.55
C VAL A 188 -22.78 -39.05 -5.22
N ARG A 189 -21.86 -39.99 -5.05
CA ARG A 189 -21.05 -40.10 -3.83
C ARG A 189 -20.18 -38.87 -3.65
N ARG A 190 -19.54 -38.38 -4.72
CA ARG A 190 -18.70 -37.19 -4.65
C ARG A 190 -19.49 -35.96 -4.22
N ASP A 191 -20.68 -35.75 -4.80
CA ASP A 191 -21.53 -34.63 -4.38
C ASP A 191 -22.00 -34.79 -2.93
N ARG A 192 -22.27 -36.02 -2.46
CA ARG A 192 -22.60 -36.28 -1.06
C ARG A 192 -21.43 -35.95 -0.12
N ASP A 193 -20.23 -36.41 -0.47
CA ASP A 193 -19.02 -36.21 0.34
C ASP A 193 -18.67 -34.71 0.40
N ASP A 194 -18.70 -34.01 -0.73
CA ASP A 194 -18.39 -32.58 -0.81
C ASP A 194 -19.49 -31.72 -0.12
N ALA A 195 -20.76 -32.15 -0.14
CA ALA A 195 -21.86 -31.45 0.51
C ALA A 195 -21.82 -31.49 2.05
N THR A 196 -20.91 -32.28 2.65
CA THR A 196 -20.70 -32.26 4.10
C THR A 196 -20.09 -30.95 4.62
N VAL A 197 -19.37 -30.23 3.75
CA VAL A 197 -18.65 -28.99 4.09
C VAL A 197 -19.03 -27.79 3.21
N SER A 198 -19.91 -27.97 2.22
CA SER A 198 -20.32 -26.92 1.28
C SER A 198 -21.79 -27.04 0.86
N GLN A 199 -22.45 -25.93 0.55
CA GLN A 199 -23.87 -25.87 0.19
C GLN A 199 -24.07 -25.50 -1.28
N PHE A 200 -24.22 -26.51 -2.15
CA PHE A 200 -24.40 -26.33 -3.60
C PHE A 200 -25.52 -27.20 -4.20
N LEU A 201 -26.36 -27.80 -3.36
CA LEU A 201 -27.50 -28.62 -3.81
C LEU A 201 -28.81 -27.84 -3.86
N THR A 202 -28.88 -26.73 -3.13
CA THR A 202 -30.05 -25.86 -3.01
C THR A 202 -29.59 -24.42 -3.06
N ALA A 203 -30.31 -23.56 -3.78
CA ALA A 203 -29.97 -22.15 -3.89
C ALA A 203 -30.24 -21.45 -2.54
N PRO A 204 -29.20 -20.84 -1.91
CA PRO A 204 -29.38 -20.00 -0.75
C PRO A 204 -30.14 -18.70 -1.08
N GLU A 205 -30.53 -17.95 -0.05
CA GLU A 205 -31.14 -16.62 -0.24
C GLU A 205 -30.22 -15.70 -1.03
N GLY A 206 -30.75 -15.06 -2.06
CA GLY A 206 -29.98 -14.16 -2.95
C GLY A 206 -29.12 -14.86 -4.01
N VAL A 207 -29.21 -16.18 -4.16
CA VAL A 207 -28.59 -16.95 -5.24
C VAL A 207 -29.65 -17.39 -6.24
N THR A 208 -29.45 -17.08 -7.52
CA THR A 208 -30.40 -17.42 -8.59
C THR A 208 -30.18 -18.85 -9.07
N LEU A 209 -31.23 -19.66 -9.04
CA LEU A 209 -31.19 -21.03 -9.56
C LEU A 209 -31.27 -21.05 -11.09
N VAL A 210 -30.34 -21.75 -11.73
CA VAL A 210 -30.33 -22.01 -13.18
C VAL A 210 -30.44 -23.53 -13.39
N ASP A 211 -31.65 -24.01 -13.68
CA ASP A 211 -31.88 -25.42 -14.00
C ASP A 211 -31.59 -25.67 -15.49
N THR A 212 -30.53 -26.43 -15.75
CA THR A 212 -30.09 -26.77 -17.11
C THR A 212 -30.61 -28.12 -17.59
N SER A 213 -31.50 -28.79 -16.85
CA SER A 213 -31.93 -30.17 -17.16
C SER A 213 -32.42 -30.34 -18.61
N GLU A 214 -33.22 -29.38 -19.08
CA GLU A 214 -33.84 -29.37 -20.41
C GLU A 214 -33.21 -28.36 -21.37
N LEU A 215 -32.09 -27.73 -20.97
CA LEU A 215 -31.40 -26.72 -21.76
C LEU A 215 -30.23 -27.33 -22.55
N THR A 216 -30.08 -26.89 -23.79
CA THR A 216 -28.83 -27.08 -24.54
C THR A 216 -27.70 -26.24 -23.90
N LEU A 217 -26.45 -26.51 -24.29
CA LEU A 217 -25.32 -25.72 -23.78
C LEU A 217 -25.45 -24.25 -24.19
N GLU A 218 -25.81 -23.98 -25.44
CA GLU A 218 -26.02 -22.64 -25.97
C GLU A 218 -27.11 -21.89 -25.20
N GLN A 219 -28.26 -22.53 -24.96
CA GLN A 219 -29.35 -21.95 -24.16
C GLN A 219 -28.95 -21.73 -22.69
N SER A 220 -28.13 -22.62 -22.13
CA SER A 220 -27.63 -22.48 -20.76
C SER A 220 -26.67 -21.29 -20.64
N VAL A 221 -25.83 -21.07 -21.66
CA VAL A 221 -24.91 -19.93 -21.72
C VAL A 221 -25.70 -18.64 -21.90
N GLU A 222 -26.61 -18.56 -22.87
CA GLU A 222 -27.50 -17.41 -23.10
C GLU A 222 -28.26 -17.03 -21.82
N ARG A 223 -28.86 -18.02 -21.14
CA ARG A 223 -29.57 -17.77 -19.88
C ARG A 223 -28.67 -17.21 -18.78
N VAL A 224 -27.41 -17.66 -18.69
CA VAL A 224 -26.47 -17.13 -17.70
C VAL A 224 -25.99 -15.74 -18.10
N LEU A 225 -25.77 -15.45 -19.39
CA LEU A 225 -25.42 -14.11 -19.87
C LEU A 225 -26.52 -13.11 -19.54
N ASP A 226 -27.79 -13.43 -19.80
CA ASP A 226 -28.93 -12.56 -19.45
C ASP A 226 -28.93 -12.21 -17.95
N LEU A 227 -28.70 -13.22 -17.09
CA LEU A 227 -28.66 -13.03 -15.64
C LEU A 227 -27.45 -12.20 -15.18
N VAL A 228 -26.32 -12.33 -15.87
CA VAL A 228 -25.12 -11.52 -15.60
C VAL A 228 -25.34 -10.08 -16.05
N GLU A 229 -25.98 -9.85 -17.21
CA GLU A 229 -26.33 -8.51 -17.68
C GLU A 229 -27.33 -7.82 -16.75
N GLU A 230 -28.40 -8.52 -16.34
CA GLU A 230 -29.35 -8.02 -15.33
C GLU A 230 -28.64 -7.63 -14.01
N ALA A 231 -27.68 -8.44 -13.57
CA ALA A 231 -26.90 -8.17 -12.37
C ALA A 231 -25.94 -6.98 -12.56
N ALA A 232 -25.31 -6.85 -13.73
CA ALA A 232 -24.44 -5.74 -14.09
C ALA A 232 -25.21 -4.42 -14.08
N ASP A 233 -26.39 -4.40 -14.70
CA ASP A 233 -27.27 -3.23 -14.72
C ASP A 233 -27.72 -2.84 -13.32
N ALA A 234 -28.09 -3.82 -12.49
CA ALA A 234 -28.45 -3.58 -11.10
C ALA A 234 -27.26 -3.05 -10.26
N ALA A 235 -26.04 -3.54 -10.50
CA ALA A 235 -24.83 -3.03 -9.88
C ALA A 235 -24.54 -1.58 -10.31
N ALA A 236 -24.61 -1.28 -11.60
CA ALA A 236 -24.41 0.07 -12.14
C ALA A 236 -25.46 1.07 -11.60
N GLN A 237 -26.72 0.65 -11.47
CA GLN A 237 -27.76 1.47 -10.86
C GLN A 237 -27.50 1.75 -9.37
N ARG A 238 -27.03 0.75 -8.62
CA ARG A 238 -26.63 0.93 -7.21
C ARG A 238 -25.48 1.92 -7.08
N ASP A 239 -24.43 1.76 -7.89
CA ASP A 239 -23.29 2.68 -7.91
C ASP A 239 -23.73 4.12 -8.23
N ALA A 240 -24.61 4.30 -9.22
CA ALA A 240 -25.16 5.61 -9.57
C ALA A 240 -26.01 6.22 -8.43
N GLU A 241 -26.78 5.41 -7.70
CA GLU A 241 -27.53 5.86 -6.52
C GLU A 241 -26.60 6.26 -5.37
N GLU A 242 -25.52 5.49 -5.14
CA GLU A 242 -24.50 5.82 -4.15
C GLU A 242 -23.79 7.13 -4.46
N ASP A 243 -23.45 7.38 -5.73
CA ASP A 243 -22.86 8.64 -6.18
C ASP A 243 -23.82 9.81 -6.01
N LEU A 244 -25.10 9.65 -6.39
CA LEU A 244 -26.13 10.66 -6.16
C LEU A 244 -26.29 10.97 -4.67
N ARG A 245 -26.25 9.93 -3.82
CA ARG A 245 -26.32 10.07 -2.37
C ARG A 245 -25.10 10.80 -1.82
N ALA A 246 -23.90 10.48 -2.29
CA ALA A 246 -22.68 11.18 -1.89
C ALA A 246 -22.71 12.66 -2.32
N GLN A 247 -23.21 12.97 -3.51
CA GLN A 247 -23.45 14.35 -3.93
C GLN A 247 -24.43 15.08 -3.02
N ALA A 248 -25.52 14.41 -2.60
CA ALA A 248 -26.48 14.98 -1.65
C ALA A 248 -25.86 15.18 -0.25
N MET A 249 -25.08 14.23 0.24
CA MET A 249 -24.35 14.34 1.52
C MET A 249 -23.36 15.51 1.49
N ARG A 250 -22.62 15.65 0.39
CA ARG A 250 -21.71 16.76 0.14
C ARG A 250 -22.44 18.10 0.09
N ALA A 251 -23.56 18.20 -0.63
CA ALA A 251 -24.37 19.41 -0.65
C ALA A 251 -24.90 19.77 0.76
N GLY A 252 -25.22 18.77 1.58
CA GLY A 252 -25.61 18.93 2.98
C GLY A 252 -24.51 19.52 3.87
N LEU A 253 -23.23 19.48 3.48
CA LEU A 253 -22.16 20.15 4.23
C LEU A 253 -22.31 21.68 4.22
N ALA A 254 -23.09 22.26 3.28
CA ALA A 254 -23.36 23.71 3.26
C ALA A 254 -24.12 24.21 4.50
N ASP A 255 -24.79 23.31 5.24
CA ASP A 255 -25.44 23.59 6.53
C ASP A 255 -24.43 23.73 7.70
N TYR A 256 -23.15 23.47 7.45
CA TYR A 256 -22.08 23.49 8.44
C TYR A 256 -21.05 24.59 8.16
N GLU A 257 -20.27 24.94 9.18
CA GLU A 257 -19.17 25.90 9.05
C GLU A 257 -17.96 25.21 8.39
N LEU A 258 -17.74 25.56 7.12
CA LEU A 258 -16.60 25.14 6.29
C LEU A 258 -15.62 26.30 6.14
N ASP A 259 -14.33 26.01 6.30
CA ASP A 259 -13.23 26.93 6.03
C ASP A 259 -12.76 26.80 4.55
N GLU A 260 -11.84 27.65 4.13
CA GLU A 260 -11.32 27.65 2.75
C GLU A 260 -10.57 26.35 2.41
N GLU A 261 -9.89 25.73 3.38
CA GLU A 261 -9.22 24.44 3.17
C GLU A 261 -10.24 23.34 2.89
N ASP A 262 -11.37 23.33 3.60
CA ASP A 262 -12.43 22.36 3.36
C ASP A 262 -13.03 22.47 1.98
N LEU A 263 -13.28 23.71 1.53
CA LEU A 263 -13.82 23.95 0.19
C LEU A 263 -12.84 23.46 -0.87
N ALA A 264 -11.54 23.72 -0.70
CA ALA A 264 -10.51 23.21 -1.59
C ALA A 264 -10.44 21.66 -1.62
N LEU A 265 -10.51 21.01 -0.45
CA LEU A 265 -10.53 19.54 -0.36
C LEU A 265 -11.76 18.94 -1.03
N LEU A 266 -12.90 19.59 -0.88
CA LEU A 266 -14.11 19.18 -1.57
C LEU A 266 -13.94 19.40 -3.07
N GLU A 267 -13.51 20.55 -3.56
CA GLU A 267 -13.34 20.82 -4.99
C GLU A 267 -12.34 19.88 -5.70
N ALA A 268 -11.28 19.46 -5.01
CA ALA A 268 -10.29 18.50 -5.51
C ALA A 268 -10.88 17.10 -5.79
N ASP A 269 -11.96 16.71 -5.11
CA ASP A 269 -12.69 15.44 -5.28
C ASP A 269 -13.26 15.27 -6.70
N GLY A 270 -13.51 16.37 -7.42
CA GLY A 270 -14.13 16.37 -8.77
C GLY A 270 -13.18 16.56 -9.95
N SER A 271 -11.88 16.78 -9.71
CA SER A 271 -10.93 17.23 -10.74
C SER A 271 -9.59 16.49 -10.78
N LEU A 272 -9.41 15.42 -10.00
CA LEU A 272 -8.22 14.58 -10.13
C LEU A 272 -8.49 13.49 -11.18
N PRO A 273 -7.92 13.58 -12.40
CA PRO A 273 -8.07 12.52 -13.39
C PRO A 273 -7.55 11.19 -12.83
N ALA A 274 -8.26 10.11 -13.16
CA ALA A 274 -7.69 8.77 -13.10
C ALA A 274 -6.61 8.72 -14.20
N GLY A 275 -5.34 8.72 -13.80
CA GLY A 275 -4.20 8.63 -14.73
C GLY A 275 -3.19 9.75 -14.53
N ASP A 276 -2.00 9.36 -14.11
CA ASP A 276 -0.70 9.98 -14.37
C ASP A 276 -0.61 11.50 -14.36
N SER A 277 -0.64 12.07 -13.16
CA SER A 277 0.17 13.26 -12.92
C SER A 277 0.69 13.25 -11.49
N VAL A 278 1.87 12.65 -11.33
CA VAL A 278 2.71 12.87 -10.14
C VAL A 278 3.06 14.36 -10.13
N GLU A 279 2.48 15.15 -9.21
CA GLU A 279 2.88 16.55 -9.06
C GLU A 279 4.40 16.60 -8.80
N PRO A 280 5.15 17.50 -9.46
CA PRO A 280 6.58 17.67 -9.21
C PRO A 280 6.83 18.00 -7.74
N GLY A 281 7.92 17.46 -7.18
CA GLY A 281 8.27 17.67 -5.78
C GLY A 281 8.35 19.15 -5.43
N LEU A 282 7.59 19.56 -4.40
CA LEU A 282 7.60 20.94 -3.91
C LEU A 282 9.01 21.33 -3.43
N PRO A 283 9.46 22.57 -3.69
CA PRO A 283 10.76 23.02 -3.25
C PRO A 283 10.86 23.04 -1.72
N VAL A 284 12.03 22.71 -1.19
CA VAL A 284 12.26 22.54 0.25
C VAL A 284 13.15 23.67 0.79
N LEU A 285 12.71 24.33 1.86
CA LEU A 285 13.41 25.39 2.57
C LEU A 285 13.85 24.91 3.96
N ALA A 286 15.16 24.84 4.21
CA ALA A 286 15.67 24.57 5.56
C ALA A 286 15.77 25.87 6.38
N VAL A 287 15.19 25.89 7.58
CA VAL A 287 15.33 27.01 8.53
C VAL A 287 16.37 26.64 9.58
N VAL A 288 17.52 27.29 9.51
CA VAL A 288 18.74 26.93 10.26
C VAL A 288 19.18 28.09 11.14
N GLY A 289 19.81 27.80 12.28
CA GLY A 289 20.36 28.81 13.18
C GLY A 289 20.59 28.26 14.58
N ARG A 290 21.40 28.95 15.39
CA ARG A 290 21.67 28.52 16.78
C ARG A 290 20.38 28.51 17.64
N PRO A 291 20.35 27.84 18.79
CA PRO A 291 19.21 27.90 19.70
C PRO A 291 18.85 29.33 20.10
N ASN A 292 17.57 29.59 20.37
CA ASN A 292 17.04 30.87 20.88
C ASN A 292 17.17 32.12 19.97
N VAL A 293 17.53 31.94 18.69
CA VAL A 293 17.49 33.02 17.68
C VAL A 293 16.09 33.34 17.16
N GLY A 294 15.09 32.53 17.52
CA GLY A 294 13.69 32.73 17.11
C GLY A 294 13.27 32.02 15.82
N LYS A 295 13.94 30.91 15.44
CA LYS A 295 13.58 30.06 14.30
C LYS A 295 12.11 29.62 14.32
N SER A 296 11.69 28.93 15.37
CA SER A 296 10.34 28.38 15.46
C SER A 296 9.28 29.48 15.53
N THR A 297 9.61 30.66 16.07
CA THR A 297 8.72 31.84 16.01
C THR A 297 8.54 32.32 14.57
N LEU A 298 9.60 32.30 13.76
CA LEU A 298 9.55 32.68 12.35
C LEU A 298 8.79 31.63 11.53
N VAL A 299 9.08 30.34 11.72
CA VAL A 299 8.37 29.22 11.07
C VAL A 299 6.87 29.29 11.35
N ASN A 300 6.46 29.41 12.62
CA ASN A 300 5.05 29.54 13.00
C ASN A 300 4.36 30.75 12.35
N ARG A 301 5.11 31.82 12.07
CA ARG A 301 4.58 32.98 11.36
C ARG A 301 4.33 32.68 9.89
N VAL A 302 5.24 31.95 9.24
CA VAL A 302 5.08 31.54 7.83
C VAL A 302 3.89 30.59 7.67
N LEU A 303 3.66 29.71 8.63
CA LEU A 303 2.58 28.72 8.60
C LEU A 303 1.18 29.28 8.90
N GLY A 304 1.05 30.56 9.26
CA GLY A 304 -0.25 31.21 9.45
C GLY A 304 -1.09 30.74 10.66
N ARG A 305 -0.64 29.74 11.44
CA ARG A 305 -1.30 29.24 12.67
C ARG A 305 -0.29 28.79 13.74
N ARG A 306 -0.72 28.79 15.00
CA ARG A 306 0.02 28.15 16.12
C ARG A 306 -0.15 26.62 16.04
N GLU A 307 0.61 25.94 15.18
CA GLU A 307 0.67 24.46 15.13
C GLU A 307 1.96 23.86 15.74
N ALA A 308 2.78 24.67 16.39
CA ALA A 308 3.81 24.13 17.26
C ALA A 308 3.29 24.00 18.71
N VAL A 309 3.23 22.76 19.20
CA VAL A 309 3.00 22.28 20.59
C VAL A 309 1.51 22.01 20.89
N VAL A 310 1.01 20.81 21.26
CA VAL A 310 1.48 19.67 22.08
C VAL A 310 0.91 18.35 21.50
N GLN A 311 1.69 17.27 21.40
CA GLN A 311 1.17 15.91 21.24
C GLN A 311 1.54 15.10 22.50
N ASP A 312 0.56 14.81 23.35
CA ASP A 312 0.69 14.12 24.63
C ASP A 312 0.64 12.59 24.47
N THR A 313 1.61 12.00 23.76
CA THR A 313 1.81 10.54 23.78
C THR A 313 3.15 10.21 24.45
N PRO A 314 3.16 9.66 25.67
CA PRO A 314 4.39 9.16 26.29
C PRO A 314 4.91 7.96 25.47
N GLY A 315 6.09 8.08 24.87
CA GLY A 315 6.75 6.98 24.13
C GLY A 315 7.17 7.30 22.69
N VAL A 316 6.83 8.47 22.14
CA VAL A 316 7.29 8.92 20.80
C VAL A 316 8.48 9.86 20.95
N THR A 317 9.61 9.52 20.33
CA THR A 317 10.73 10.44 20.23
C THR A 317 10.37 11.53 19.21
N ARG A 318 10.41 12.78 19.68
CA ARG A 318 9.84 13.96 19.04
C ARG A 318 10.82 14.53 18.01
N ASP A 319 10.94 13.92 16.83
CA ASP A 319 12.00 14.29 15.86
C ASP A 319 11.52 14.65 14.44
N ARG A 320 11.96 15.83 13.97
CA ARG A 320 11.87 16.43 12.62
C ARG A 320 10.47 16.69 12.07
N VAL A 321 10.05 17.95 12.14
CA VAL A 321 8.76 18.40 11.59
C VAL A 321 9.00 19.15 10.28
N SER A 322 8.59 18.53 9.18
CA SER A 322 8.42 19.18 7.88
C SER A 322 7.03 19.79 7.82
N TYR A 323 6.93 21.05 7.44
CA TYR A 323 5.67 21.78 7.38
C TYR A 323 5.38 22.22 5.95
N PRO A 324 4.20 21.91 5.38
CA PRO A 324 3.78 22.53 4.12
C PRO A 324 3.55 24.03 4.35
N ALA A 325 4.05 24.86 3.43
CA ALA A 325 3.94 26.30 3.49
C ALA A 325 3.55 26.87 2.12
N GLU A 326 2.92 28.04 2.14
CA GLU A 326 2.58 28.79 0.94
C GLU A 326 2.92 30.27 1.15
N TRP A 327 3.54 30.88 0.15
CA TRP A 327 3.81 32.32 0.14
C TRP A 327 3.58 32.88 -1.26
N ALA A 328 2.78 33.94 -1.39
CA ALA A 328 2.44 34.58 -2.66
C ALA A 328 1.96 33.61 -3.75
N GLY A 329 1.16 32.59 -3.38
CA GLY A 329 0.65 31.57 -4.29
C GLY A 329 1.66 30.48 -4.69
N ARG A 330 2.89 30.50 -4.14
CA ARG A 330 3.90 29.45 -4.34
C ARG A 330 3.93 28.52 -3.14
N ARG A 331 3.74 27.23 -3.38
CA ARG A 331 3.79 26.14 -2.38
C ARG A 331 5.23 25.65 -2.21
N PHE A 332 5.65 25.39 -0.97
CA PHE A 332 6.97 24.86 -0.62
C PHE A 332 6.92 24.11 0.72
N THR A 333 7.96 23.38 1.07
CA THR A 333 8.07 22.68 2.38
C THR A 333 9.13 23.34 3.24
N ILE A 334 8.82 23.58 4.52
CA ILE A 334 9.75 24.11 5.52
C ILE A 334 10.25 22.97 6.40
N VAL A 335 11.57 22.88 6.59
CA VAL A 335 12.21 21.95 7.52
C VAL A 335 12.82 22.74 8.67
N ASP A 336 12.31 22.60 9.90
CA ASP A 336 12.87 23.25 11.11
C ASP A 336 13.91 22.35 11.79
N THR A 337 15.10 22.88 12.06
CA THR A 337 16.17 22.17 12.80
C THR A 337 16.04 22.27 14.33
N GLY A 338 14.97 22.87 14.85
CA GLY A 338 14.89 23.42 16.21
C GLY A 338 14.39 22.55 17.37
N GLY A 339 14.11 21.26 17.20
CA GLY A 339 13.29 20.49 18.15
C GLY A 339 13.96 19.79 19.36
N TRP A 340 15.29 19.76 19.49
CA TRP A 340 15.97 18.97 20.54
C TRP A 340 16.84 19.82 21.45
N GLU A 341 16.40 20.00 22.70
CA GLU A 341 17.29 20.41 23.78
C GLU A 341 18.27 19.26 24.06
N VAL A 342 19.52 19.43 23.65
CA VAL A 342 20.62 18.55 24.08
C VAL A 342 21.30 19.24 25.27
N ASP A 343 21.42 18.47 26.35
CA ASP A 343 22.04 18.87 27.61
C ASP A 343 23.48 19.40 27.41
N VAL A 344 23.92 20.23 28.36
CA VAL A 344 24.83 21.39 28.20
C VAL A 344 26.33 21.06 27.94
N ALA A 345 26.66 19.97 27.25
CA ALA A 345 28.04 19.65 26.85
C ALA A 345 28.15 19.25 25.37
N GLY A 346 28.66 20.14 24.52
CA GLY A 346 28.94 19.86 23.10
C GLY A 346 28.01 20.53 22.07
N LEU A 347 27.24 21.54 22.49
CA LEU A 347 26.19 22.24 21.72
C LEU A 347 26.62 22.64 20.29
N ASP A 348 27.85 23.15 20.11
CA ASP A 348 28.32 23.67 18.82
C ASP A 348 28.51 22.60 17.73
N ALA A 349 28.84 21.37 18.12
CA ALA A 349 29.00 20.26 17.18
C ALA A 349 27.65 19.68 16.78
N ALA A 350 26.72 19.55 17.73
CA ALA A 350 25.36 19.08 17.50
C ALA A 350 24.58 20.02 16.57
N VAL A 351 24.62 21.33 16.83
CA VAL A 351 23.95 22.35 15.99
C VAL A 351 24.48 22.35 14.55
N ALA A 352 25.80 22.25 14.37
CA ALA A 352 26.40 22.20 13.04
C ALA A 352 25.99 20.93 12.25
N THR A 353 25.85 19.80 12.94
CA THR A 353 25.46 18.52 12.34
C THR A 353 23.98 18.52 11.94
N GLN A 354 23.11 19.06 12.79
CA GLN A 354 21.68 19.25 12.49
C GLN A 354 21.46 20.17 11.28
N ALA A 355 22.23 21.25 11.24
CA ALA A 355 22.23 22.17 10.12
C ALA A 355 22.68 21.48 8.82
N GLU A 356 23.72 20.64 8.85
CA GLU A 356 24.24 19.94 7.67
C GLU A 356 23.18 19.03 7.03
N ILE A 357 22.44 18.27 7.84
CA ILE A 357 21.37 17.36 7.39
C ILE A 357 20.21 18.13 6.75
N ALA A 358 19.73 19.18 7.41
CA ALA A 358 18.63 19.97 6.88
C ALA A 358 19.02 20.65 5.57
N VAL A 359 20.27 21.12 5.49
CA VAL A 359 20.82 21.71 4.28
C VAL A 359 20.94 20.69 3.17
N GLU A 360 21.37 19.45 3.41
CA GLU A 360 21.43 18.40 2.38
C GLU A 360 20.07 18.12 1.72
N MET A 361 18.97 18.21 2.47
CA MET A 361 17.62 17.90 1.99
C MET A 361 16.84 19.11 1.45
N ALA A 362 17.39 20.33 1.54
CA ALA A 362 16.71 21.55 1.11
C ALA A 362 17.20 22.07 -0.24
N ASP A 363 16.35 22.74 -1.01
CA ASP A 363 16.75 23.46 -2.22
C ASP A 363 17.40 24.81 -1.89
N ALA A 364 16.95 25.46 -0.81
CA ALA A 364 17.54 26.69 -0.28
C ALA A 364 17.53 26.72 1.26
N VAL A 365 18.29 27.64 1.84
CA VAL A 365 18.46 27.74 3.30
C VAL A 365 18.11 29.14 3.79
N LEU A 366 17.26 29.23 4.81
CA LEU A 366 17.05 30.43 5.60
C LEU A 366 17.88 30.36 6.89
N LEU A 367 18.99 31.09 6.93
CA LEU A 367 19.82 31.21 8.13
C LEU A 367 19.27 32.32 9.03
N VAL A 368 18.80 31.96 10.21
CA VAL A 368 18.27 32.89 11.21
C VAL A 368 19.34 33.18 12.26
N VAL A 369 19.70 34.46 12.41
CA VAL A 369 20.68 34.97 13.39
C VAL A 369 20.01 36.02 14.25
N ASP A 370 20.38 36.08 15.53
CA ASP A 370 19.91 37.12 16.45
C ASP A 370 20.73 38.41 16.26
N ALA A 371 20.11 39.45 15.72
CA ALA A 371 20.78 40.72 15.41
C ALA A 371 21.33 41.42 16.66
N GLN A 372 20.67 41.28 17.82
CA GLN A 372 21.09 41.94 19.06
C GLN A 372 22.34 41.31 19.68
N VAL A 373 22.54 40.01 19.44
CA VAL A 373 23.73 39.27 19.92
C VAL A 373 24.89 39.41 18.95
N GLY A 374 24.62 39.55 17.66
CA GLY A 374 25.64 39.58 16.61
C GLY A 374 26.24 38.20 16.31
N ILE A 375 27.36 38.19 15.59
CA ILE A 375 27.98 36.96 15.08
C ILE A 375 28.66 36.18 16.20
N THR A 376 28.23 34.93 16.43
CA THR A 376 28.87 34.00 17.38
C THR A 376 29.76 32.97 16.67
N GLU A 377 30.57 32.23 17.43
CA GLU A 377 31.39 31.13 16.89
C GLU A 377 30.54 29.99 16.31
N THR A 378 29.39 29.71 16.93
CA THR A 378 28.39 28.76 16.43
C THR A 378 27.84 29.20 15.07
N ASP A 379 27.50 30.48 14.92
CA ASP A 379 27.04 31.04 13.64
C ASP A 379 28.13 30.93 12.57
N ALA A 380 29.37 31.30 12.91
CA ALA A 380 30.51 31.20 12.00
C ALA A 380 30.76 29.75 11.53
N ARG A 381 30.53 28.75 12.39
CA ARG A 381 30.64 27.33 12.04
C ARG A 381 29.53 26.89 11.07
N VAL A 382 28.29 27.30 11.32
CA VAL A 382 27.16 27.06 10.41
C VAL A 382 27.42 27.71 9.05
N VAL A 383 27.89 28.96 9.02
CA VAL A 383 28.25 29.67 7.78
C VAL A 383 29.35 28.93 7.00
N ARG A 384 30.39 28.41 7.66
CA ARG A 384 31.42 27.59 6.98
C ARG A 384 30.85 26.30 6.38
N MET A 385 29.83 25.70 7.00
CA MET A 385 29.15 24.53 6.46
C MET A 385 28.28 24.92 5.25
N LEU A 386 27.47 25.99 5.37
CA LEU A 386 26.63 26.48 4.28
C LEU A 386 27.43 26.88 3.03
N ARG A 387 28.59 27.52 3.21
CA ARG A 387 29.48 27.83 2.07
C ARG A 387 30.00 26.58 1.35
N ARG A 388 30.14 25.45 2.04
CA ARG A 388 30.58 24.18 1.43
C ARG A 388 29.46 23.45 0.71
N SER A 389 28.20 23.62 1.16
CA SER A 389 27.04 22.98 0.52
C SER A 389 26.74 23.58 -0.86
N GLY A 390 27.07 24.86 -1.06
CA GLY A 390 26.83 25.55 -2.33
C GLY A 390 25.37 25.89 -2.60
N LYS A 391 24.48 25.67 -1.63
CA LYS A 391 23.06 25.98 -1.74
C LYS A 391 22.80 27.48 -1.58
N PRO A 392 21.77 28.05 -2.24
CA PRO A 392 21.36 29.43 -2.00
C PRO A 392 21.00 29.63 -0.52
N VAL A 393 21.51 30.72 0.08
CA VAL A 393 21.26 31.06 1.48
C VAL A 393 20.68 32.46 1.56
N VAL A 394 19.57 32.61 2.29
CA VAL A 394 19.01 33.90 2.70
C VAL A 394 19.30 34.10 4.18
N LEU A 395 19.79 35.29 4.54
CA LEU A 395 20.18 35.63 5.91
C LEU A 395 19.08 36.47 6.57
N ALA A 396 18.41 35.90 7.58
CA ALA A 396 17.42 36.60 8.42
C ALA A 396 18.07 37.11 9.71
N ALA A 397 18.16 38.42 9.85
CA ALA A 397 18.60 39.12 11.06
C ALA A 397 17.40 39.34 12.00
N ASN A 398 17.12 38.35 12.85
CA ASN A 398 15.93 38.34 13.71
C ASN A 398 16.09 39.21 14.97
N LYS A 399 14.96 39.55 15.60
CA LYS A 399 14.83 40.43 16.79
C LYS A 399 15.12 41.91 16.54
N VAL A 400 14.89 42.35 15.31
CA VAL A 400 14.91 43.78 14.93
C VAL A 400 13.49 44.34 15.11
N ASP A 401 13.16 44.71 16.35
CA ASP A 401 11.79 45.08 16.74
C ASP A 401 11.43 46.54 16.40
N SER A 402 12.44 47.39 16.12
CA SER A 402 12.25 48.80 15.79
C SER A 402 13.24 49.31 14.74
N PRO A 403 12.94 50.42 14.02
CA PRO A 403 13.86 51.00 13.04
C PRO A 403 15.22 51.40 13.62
N ALA A 404 15.29 51.73 14.91
CA ALA A 404 16.54 52.08 15.58
C ALA A 404 17.53 50.89 15.66
N GLN A 405 17.04 49.66 15.56
CA GLN A 405 17.81 48.42 15.65
C GLN A 405 18.23 47.88 14.28
N GLU A 406 17.85 48.53 13.17
CA GLU A 406 18.27 48.12 11.82
C GLU A 406 19.80 48.18 11.66
N GLY A 407 20.47 49.07 12.40
CA GLY A 407 21.93 49.13 12.45
C GLY A 407 22.60 47.86 13.02
N ASP A 408 21.91 47.12 13.88
CA ASP A 408 22.43 45.88 14.46
C ASP A 408 22.51 44.76 13.41
N ALA A 409 21.53 44.71 12.51
CA ALA A 409 21.54 43.79 11.37
C ALA A 409 22.71 44.07 10.41
N ALA A 410 23.15 45.33 10.28
CA ALA A 410 24.26 45.70 9.40
C ALA A 410 25.60 45.04 9.81
N THR A 411 25.77 44.66 11.07
CA THR A 411 26.98 43.96 11.53
C THR A 411 27.11 42.55 10.92
N LEU A 412 26.00 41.94 10.49
CA LEU A 412 25.93 40.59 9.95
C LEU A 412 26.42 40.48 8.50
N TRP A 413 26.62 41.61 7.79
CA TRP A 413 27.29 41.63 6.49
C TRP A 413 28.67 40.95 6.53
N ASN A 414 29.34 40.98 7.69
CA ASN A 414 30.62 40.31 7.91
C ASN A 414 30.57 38.78 7.80
N LEU A 415 29.38 38.16 7.86
CA LEU A 415 29.20 36.74 7.57
C LEU A 415 29.44 36.41 6.10
N GLY A 416 29.37 37.41 5.20
CA GLY A 416 29.59 37.26 3.76
C GLY A 416 28.67 36.23 3.14
N LEU A 417 27.37 36.32 3.45
CA LEU A 417 26.28 35.51 2.89
C LEU A 417 25.28 36.34 2.06
N GLY A 418 25.62 37.59 1.76
CA GLY A 418 24.70 38.54 1.11
C GLY A 418 24.06 39.52 2.09
N GLU A 419 23.00 40.18 1.64
CA GLU A 419 22.26 41.17 2.43
C GLU A 419 21.52 40.51 3.62
N PRO A 420 21.75 40.97 4.86
CA PRO A 420 20.97 40.54 6.02
C PRO A 420 19.61 41.23 6.02
N PHE A 421 18.54 40.44 5.93
CA PHE A 421 17.17 40.94 6.00
C PHE A 421 16.76 41.15 7.46
N PRO A 422 16.48 42.38 7.91
CA PRO A 422 16.07 42.65 9.29
C PRO A 422 14.63 42.16 9.52
N VAL A 423 14.44 41.28 10.51
CA VAL A 423 13.16 40.64 10.82
C VAL A 423 12.85 40.74 12.31
N SER A 424 11.58 40.93 12.65
CA SER A 424 11.05 40.60 13.97
C SER A 424 10.04 39.48 13.82
N ALA A 425 10.46 38.24 14.09
CA ALA A 425 9.56 37.09 14.04
C ALA A 425 8.39 37.23 15.05
N LEU A 426 8.63 37.91 16.17
CA LEU A 426 7.61 38.13 17.20
C LEU A 426 6.55 39.14 16.76
N HIS A 427 6.95 40.24 16.11
CA HIS A 427 6.04 41.33 15.74
C HIS A 427 5.61 41.33 14.26
N GLY A 428 6.26 40.52 13.42
CA GLY A 428 5.95 40.38 11.98
C GLY A 428 6.57 41.44 11.08
N ARG A 429 7.45 42.28 11.61
CA ARG A 429 8.21 43.24 10.81
C ARG A 429 9.24 42.49 9.96
N GLY A 430 9.39 42.84 8.68
CA GLY A 430 10.45 42.28 7.83
C GLY A 430 10.20 40.85 7.33
N SER A 431 9.16 40.17 7.82
CA SER A 431 8.94 38.76 7.50
C SER A 431 8.42 38.54 6.08
N GLY A 432 7.79 39.55 5.46
CA GLY A 432 7.39 39.46 4.06
C GLY A 432 8.59 39.60 3.14
N GLU A 433 9.42 40.62 3.39
CA GLU A 433 10.62 40.91 2.61
C GLU A 433 11.62 39.74 2.59
N VAL A 434 11.81 39.08 3.74
CA VAL A 434 12.69 37.90 3.79
C VAL A 434 12.08 36.70 3.06
N LEU A 435 10.75 36.55 3.04
CA LEU A 435 10.09 35.44 2.33
C LEU A 435 10.07 35.68 0.82
N ASP A 436 9.92 36.92 0.38
CA ASP A 436 10.09 37.30 -1.02
C ASP A 436 11.49 36.96 -1.51
N ALA A 437 12.53 37.34 -0.74
CA ALA A 437 13.92 36.99 -1.04
C ALA A 437 14.16 35.46 -1.06
N VAL A 438 13.49 34.71 -0.18
CA VAL A 438 13.54 33.25 -0.19
C VAL A 438 12.88 32.68 -1.44
N MET A 439 11.74 33.21 -1.87
CA MET A 439 11.09 32.79 -3.11
C MET A 439 11.93 33.07 -4.35
N GLU A 440 12.68 34.17 -4.38
CA GLU A 440 13.59 34.48 -5.50
C GLU A 440 14.71 33.43 -5.68
N VAL A 441 15.16 32.80 -4.58
CA VAL A 441 16.23 31.81 -4.62
C VAL A 441 15.75 30.35 -4.63
N LEU A 442 14.52 30.10 -4.18
CA LEU A 442 13.91 28.77 -4.25
C LEU A 442 13.53 28.45 -5.71
N PRO A 443 13.90 27.27 -6.23
CA PRO A 443 13.47 26.85 -7.55
C PRO A 443 11.94 26.63 -7.57
N GLU A 444 11.34 26.70 -8.76
CA GLU A 444 9.90 26.42 -8.93
C GLU A 444 9.58 24.93 -8.77
N VAL A 445 10.53 24.07 -9.13
CA VAL A 445 10.49 22.62 -8.96
C VAL A 445 11.74 22.22 -8.18
N SER A 446 11.59 21.38 -7.15
CA SER A 446 12.73 20.95 -6.35
C SER A 446 13.80 20.27 -7.22
N ALA A 447 15.06 20.66 -7.03
CA ALA A 447 16.21 19.97 -7.61
C ALA A 447 16.62 18.76 -6.76
N VAL A 448 16.14 18.70 -5.51
CA VAL A 448 16.44 17.64 -4.53
C VAL A 448 15.36 16.56 -4.51
N ALA A 449 14.09 16.92 -4.71
CA ALA A 449 12.99 16.00 -4.96
C ALA A 449 12.86 15.81 -6.49
N THR A 450 13.65 14.88 -7.02
CA THR A 450 13.65 14.52 -8.45
C THR A 450 12.25 14.18 -8.96
N ALA A 451 11.90 14.75 -10.12
CA ALA A 451 10.85 14.22 -10.98
C ALA A 451 11.08 12.71 -11.23
N ALA A 452 10.00 11.95 -11.42
CA ALA A 452 10.10 10.56 -11.86
C ALA A 452 11.02 10.47 -13.09
N PRO A 453 11.89 9.44 -13.19
CA PRO A 453 12.57 9.14 -14.46
C PRO A 453 11.53 9.09 -15.59
N GLU A 454 11.90 9.48 -16.80
CA GLU A 454 11.05 9.24 -17.97
C GLU A 454 10.80 7.72 -18.12
N GLY A 455 9.56 7.28 -17.92
CA GLY A 455 9.12 5.87 -18.04
C GLY A 455 8.54 5.27 -16.74
N ASP A 456 7.90 4.10 -16.86
CA ASP A 456 7.21 3.32 -15.80
C ASP A 456 8.13 2.75 -14.69
N LEU A 457 9.26 3.41 -14.40
CA LEU A 457 10.28 2.89 -13.50
C LEU A 457 10.03 3.32 -12.05
N HIS A 458 9.62 2.37 -11.22
CA HIS A 458 9.37 2.61 -9.80
C HIS A 458 10.64 2.74 -8.96
N ARG A 459 10.61 3.63 -7.97
CA ARG A 459 11.75 3.89 -7.06
C ARG A 459 11.65 3.09 -5.77
N ILE A 460 12.70 2.35 -5.45
CA ILE A 460 12.78 1.46 -4.30
C ILE A 460 13.94 1.87 -3.38
N ALA A 461 13.66 2.10 -2.10
CA ALA A 461 14.68 2.26 -1.07
C ALA A 461 14.93 0.93 -0.36
N LEU A 462 16.17 0.44 -0.40
CA LEU A 462 16.57 -0.74 0.35
C LEU A 462 17.18 -0.34 1.71
N VAL A 463 16.42 -0.53 2.78
CA VAL A 463 16.75 -0.01 4.12
C VAL A 463 16.82 -1.12 5.17
N GLY A 464 17.31 -0.79 6.36
CA GLY A 464 17.47 -1.72 7.48
C GLY A 464 18.78 -1.51 8.23
N ARG A 465 18.97 -2.21 9.35
CA ARG A 465 20.18 -2.10 10.18
C ARG A 465 21.48 -2.48 9.47
N PRO A 466 22.66 -2.08 9.97
CA PRO A 466 23.93 -2.62 9.49
C PRO A 466 23.94 -4.16 9.52
N ASN A 467 24.59 -4.80 8.55
CA ASN A 467 24.82 -6.26 8.48
C ASN A 467 23.58 -7.18 8.33
N VAL A 468 22.37 -6.63 8.17
CA VAL A 468 21.14 -7.41 7.85
C VAL A 468 21.16 -8.03 6.44
N GLY A 469 22.15 -7.70 5.61
CA GLY A 469 22.36 -8.33 4.30
C GLY A 469 21.84 -7.55 3.08
N LYS A 470 21.62 -6.22 3.19
CA LYS A 470 21.27 -5.34 2.05
C LYS A 470 22.18 -5.51 0.84
N SER A 471 23.50 -5.47 1.04
CA SER A 471 24.47 -5.61 -0.06
C SER A 471 24.43 -7.00 -0.69
N SER A 472 24.25 -8.02 0.15
CA SER A 472 24.09 -9.39 -0.34
C SER A 472 22.83 -9.53 -1.19
N LEU A 473 21.73 -8.88 -0.79
CA LEU A 473 20.48 -8.93 -1.55
C LEU A 473 20.61 -8.22 -2.89
N LEU A 474 21.16 -6.99 -2.92
CA LEU A 474 21.41 -6.28 -4.19
C LEU A 474 22.31 -7.08 -5.13
N ASN A 475 23.38 -7.68 -4.62
CA ASN A 475 24.28 -8.49 -5.45
C ASN A 475 23.61 -9.78 -5.96
N SER A 476 22.78 -10.41 -5.12
CA SER A 476 22.04 -11.63 -5.46
C SER A 476 21.04 -11.36 -6.59
N ILE A 477 20.26 -10.29 -6.42
CA ILE A 477 19.32 -9.76 -7.41
C ILE A 477 20.06 -9.38 -8.70
N ALA A 478 21.18 -8.67 -8.59
CA ALA A 478 21.90 -8.22 -9.78
C ALA A 478 22.65 -9.33 -10.53
N GLY A 479 22.88 -10.47 -9.88
CA GLY A 479 23.59 -11.62 -10.44
C GLY A 479 22.70 -12.61 -11.19
N GLN A 480 21.37 -12.55 -11.03
CA GLN A 480 20.41 -13.42 -11.71
C GLN A 480 19.95 -12.75 -13.02
N GLU A 481 20.67 -13.03 -14.11
CA GLU A 481 20.39 -12.72 -15.52
C GLU A 481 19.97 -11.28 -15.91
N ARG A 482 20.96 -10.55 -16.47
CA ARG A 482 20.89 -9.30 -17.27
C ARG A 482 20.52 -8.00 -16.55
N VAL A 483 21.32 -7.62 -15.55
CA VAL A 483 21.39 -6.20 -15.16
C VAL A 483 22.23 -5.41 -16.17
N VAL A 484 21.58 -4.55 -16.96
CA VAL A 484 22.27 -3.49 -17.72
C VAL A 484 22.39 -2.27 -16.80
N VAL A 485 23.55 -2.08 -16.18
CA VAL A 485 23.88 -0.82 -15.51
C VAL A 485 24.12 0.23 -16.59
N ASN A 486 23.19 1.16 -16.76
CA ASN A 486 23.36 2.27 -17.70
C ASN A 486 24.04 3.43 -16.97
N GLU A 487 25.33 3.66 -17.22
CA GLU A 487 26.13 4.73 -16.58
C GLU A 487 25.89 6.12 -17.21
N THR A 488 24.86 6.30 -18.04
CA THR A 488 24.74 7.46 -18.94
C THR A 488 23.77 8.52 -18.44
N ALA A 489 24.26 9.51 -17.67
CA ALA A 489 24.14 10.96 -17.95
C ALA A 489 24.61 11.86 -16.78
N GLY A 490 25.69 12.61 -16.98
CA GLY A 490 25.76 14.02 -16.55
C GLY A 490 26.20 14.38 -15.12
N THR A 491 27.53 14.42 -14.90
CA THR A 491 28.28 15.39 -14.07
C THR A 491 27.87 15.66 -12.60
N THR A 492 28.69 15.12 -11.68
CA THR A 492 29.07 15.66 -10.35
C THR A 492 27.97 16.26 -9.46
N ARG A 493 27.40 15.48 -8.53
CA ARG A 493 27.72 15.54 -7.06
C ARG A 493 26.78 14.71 -6.16
N ASP A 494 25.70 14.11 -6.66
CA ASP A 494 24.72 13.36 -5.84
C ASP A 494 24.78 11.83 -6.04
N PRO A 495 24.40 11.02 -5.03
CA PRO A 495 24.67 9.59 -5.01
C PRO A 495 23.92 8.80 -6.08
N VAL A 496 24.66 7.85 -6.67
CA VAL A 496 24.33 6.92 -7.76
C VAL A 496 23.06 6.10 -7.45
N ASP A 497 21.94 6.42 -8.09
CA ASP A 497 20.78 5.51 -8.17
C ASP A 497 21.08 4.41 -9.20
N GLU A 498 20.68 3.16 -8.93
CA GLU A 498 20.96 2.02 -9.82
C GLU A 498 19.66 1.49 -10.45
N ILE A 499 19.63 1.37 -11.78
CA ILE A 499 18.54 0.68 -12.49
C ILE A 499 18.85 -0.82 -12.49
N ILE A 500 17.92 -1.62 -11.97
CA ILE A 500 18.04 -3.07 -11.84
C ILE A 500 16.84 -3.74 -12.50
N GLU A 501 17.09 -4.73 -13.35
CA GLU A 501 16.04 -5.57 -13.91
C GLU A 501 15.71 -6.71 -12.93
N LEU A 502 14.43 -6.85 -12.58
CA LEU A 502 13.87 -7.88 -11.71
C LEU A 502 12.62 -8.45 -12.36
N ASP A 503 12.59 -9.77 -12.57
CA ASP A 503 11.46 -10.50 -13.19
C ASP A 503 11.02 -9.87 -14.54
N GLY A 504 11.99 -9.44 -15.36
CA GLY A 504 11.76 -8.80 -16.66
C GLY A 504 11.28 -7.34 -16.61
N ARG A 505 11.20 -6.71 -15.43
CA ARG A 505 10.85 -5.30 -15.25
C ARG A 505 12.04 -4.51 -14.68
N GLN A 506 12.18 -3.25 -15.09
CA GLN A 506 13.26 -2.38 -14.59
C GLN A 506 12.78 -1.57 -13.38
N TRP A 507 13.65 -1.44 -12.38
CA TRP A 507 13.39 -0.75 -11.11
C TRP A 507 14.55 0.15 -10.76
N VAL A 508 14.27 1.31 -10.15
CA VAL A 508 15.30 2.24 -9.68
C VAL A 508 15.54 2.03 -8.20
N PHE A 509 16.71 1.53 -7.82
CA PHE A 509 17.13 1.44 -6.43
C PHE A 509 17.84 2.73 -6.02
N VAL A 510 17.26 3.44 -5.04
CA VAL A 510 17.77 4.73 -4.59
C VAL A 510 18.88 4.60 -3.54
N ASP A 511 19.89 5.46 -3.60
CA ASP A 511 21.05 5.54 -2.69
C ASP A 511 21.86 4.22 -2.49
N THR A 512 22.02 3.43 -3.55
CA THR A 512 22.76 2.14 -3.53
C THR A 512 24.27 2.29 -3.27
N ALA A 513 24.83 3.48 -3.51
CA ALA A 513 26.24 3.80 -3.26
C ALA A 513 26.67 3.54 -1.80
N GLY A 514 25.76 3.64 -0.82
CA GLY A 514 26.05 3.36 0.60
C GLY A 514 26.13 1.87 0.91
N ILE A 515 25.47 1.06 0.10
CA ILE A 515 25.37 -0.39 0.25
C ILE A 515 26.64 -1.06 -0.30
N ARG A 516 27.24 -0.55 -1.39
CA ARG A 516 28.50 -1.06 -1.96
C ARG A 516 29.77 -0.58 -1.23
N ARG A 517 29.81 0.66 -0.71
CA ARG A 517 31.03 1.25 -0.09
C ARG A 517 31.39 0.61 1.27
N ARG A 518 30.43 0.00 1.96
CA ARG A 518 30.62 -0.69 3.26
C ARG A 518 31.51 -1.95 3.21
N VAL A 519 31.81 -2.48 2.02
CA VAL A 519 32.71 -3.64 1.87
C VAL A 519 34.18 -3.30 2.20
N LYS A 520 34.59 -2.01 2.19
CA LYS A 520 36.01 -1.64 2.31
C LYS A 520 36.43 -0.87 3.57
N GLN A 521 35.52 -0.31 4.38
CA GLN A 521 35.91 0.48 5.56
C GLN A 521 34.95 0.28 6.73
N SER A 522 35.36 -0.57 7.66
CA SER A 522 34.68 -0.87 8.92
C SER A 522 35.43 -0.21 10.08
N ARG A 523 35.16 1.07 10.34
CA ARG A 523 35.28 1.71 11.67
C ARG A 523 34.76 3.16 11.64
N GLY A 524 33.73 3.44 12.44
CA GLY A 524 33.32 4.81 12.83
C GLY A 524 32.02 5.39 12.24
N ALA A 525 31.16 4.61 11.59
CA ALA A 525 30.10 5.13 10.70
C ALA A 525 28.65 4.75 11.07
N ASP A 526 28.30 4.72 12.36
CA ASP A 526 26.95 4.28 12.78
C ASP A 526 25.89 5.39 12.71
N TYR A 527 26.26 6.66 12.98
CA TYR A 527 25.34 7.80 12.91
C TYR A 527 24.98 8.22 11.47
N TYR A 528 25.97 8.22 10.56
CA TYR A 528 25.79 8.52 9.13
C TYR A 528 24.92 7.49 8.38
N ALA A 529 24.69 6.31 8.97
CA ALA A 529 23.84 5.28 8.39
C ALA A 529 22.34 5.63 8.51
N VAL A 530 21.94 6.26 9.62
CA VAL A 530 20.54 6.62 9.89
C VAL A 530 20.09 7.80 9.01
N LEU A 531 20.98 8.77 8.77
CA LEU A 531 20.68 9.96 7.97
C LEU A 531 20.51 9.66 6.48
N ARG A 532 21.31 8.75 5.94
CA ARG A 532 21.16 8.26 4.56
C ARG A 532 19.90 7.43 4.36
N THR A 533 19.45 6.73 5.41
CA THR A 533 18.23 5.91 5.36
C THR A 533 17.00 6.77 5.12
N GLN A 534 16.88 7.94 5.77
CA GLN A 534 15.73 8.82 5.57
C GLN A 534 15.68 9.42 4.15
N GLY A 535 16.81 9.96 3.66
CA GLY A 535 16.84 10.54 2.31
C GLY A 535 16.55 9.53 1.20
N ALA A 536 16.91 8.26 1.41
CA ALA A 536 16.51 7.17 0.51
C ALA A 536 15.00 6.91 0.57
N ILE A 537 14.42 6.82 1.76
CA ILE A 537 12.97 6.62 1.96
C ILE A 537 12.17 7.77 1.31
N ASP A 538 12.60 9.02 1.49
CA ASP A 538 11.88 10.19 0.97
C ASP A 538 11.90 10.28 -0.57
N LYS A 539 12.86 9.63 -1.23
CA LYS A 539 12.94 9.56 -2.71
C LYS A 539 12.22 8.33 -3.29
N ALA A 540 11.96 7.32 -2.47
CA ALA A 540 11.36 6.08 -2.92
C ALA A 540 9.83 6.14 -2.93
N GLU A 541 9.24 5.26 -3.71
CA GLU A 541 7.81 4.93 -3.65
C GLU A 541 7.60 3.76 -2.69
N VAL A 542 8.52 2.79 -2.73
CA VAL A 542 8.54 1.62 -1.84
C VAL A 542 9.79 1.59 -0.97
N ALA A 543 9.60 1.50 0.34
CA ALA A 543 10.65 1.16 1.29
C ALA A 543 10.66 -0.36 1.54
N VAL A 544 11.75 -1.01 1.15
CA VAL A 544 12.02 -2.43 1.41
C VAL A 544 12.91 -2.51 2.65
N VAL A 545 12.32 -2.85 3.80
CA VAL A 545 13.03 -2.93 5.08
C VAL A 545 13.53 -4.35 5.31
N LEU A 546 14.85 -4.53 5.35
CA LEU A 546 15.48 -5.81 5.65
C LEU A 546 15.70 -5.99 7.14
N LEU A 547 15.16 -7.08 7.65
CA LEU A 547 15.32 -7.61 9.00
C LEU A 547 16.26 -8.82 8.95
N ASP A 548 17.07 -8.99 9.99
CA ASP A 548 17.81 -10.22 10.19
C ASP A 548 16.95 -11.21 10.96
N ALA A 549 16.42 -12.24 10.28
CA ALA A 549 15.51 -13.20 10.89
C ALA A 549 16.19 -14.09 11.95
N SER A 550 17.52 -14.19 11.92
CA SER A 550 18.30 -14.98 12.87
C SER A 550 18.50 -14.29 14.22
N GLU A 551 18.21 -12.98 14.30
CA GLU A 551 18.31 -12.16 15.50
C GLU A 551 16.93 -11.65 15.94
N PRO A 552 16.75 -11.28 17.23
CA PRO A 552 15.56 -10.56 17.68
C PRO A 552 15.37 -9.23 16.95
N ILE A 553 14.11 -8.85 16.71
CA ILE A 553 13.77 -7.52 16.19
C ILE A 553 14.26 -6.46 17.18
N SER A 554 15.05 -5.50 16.68
CA SER A 554 15.62 -4.45 17.52
C SER A 554 14.81 -3.15 17.45
N GLU A 555 14.99 -2.27 18.44
CA GLU A 555 14.41 -0.92 18.41
C GLU A 555 14.77 -0.13 17.15
N GLN A 556 15.96 -0.36 16.59
CA GLN A 556 16.38 0.31 15.36
C GLN A 556 15.65 -0.23 14.13
N ASP A 557 15.27 -1.52 14.11
CA ASP A 557 14.44 -2.07 13.04
C ASP A 557 13.04 -1.42 13.06
N VAL A 558 12.41 -1.39 14.25
CA VAL A 558 11.12 -0.73 14.46
C VAL A 558 11.18 0.75 14.05
N ARG A 559 12.28 1.44 14.38
CA ARG A 559 12.46 2.84 13.99
C ARG A 559 12.53 3.04 12.48
N VAL A 560 13.24 2.17 11.75
CA VAL A 560 13.33 2.26 10.28
C VAL A 560 11.98 1.96 9.62
N VAL A 561 11.22 1.00 10.15
CA VAL A 561 9.84 0.74 9.73
C VAL A 561 8.96 1.97 9.93
N GLN A 562 9.01 2.58 11.11
CA GLN A 562 8.23 3.77 11.43
C GLN A 562 8.59 4.95 10.50
N GLN A 563 9.87 5.14 10.17
CA GLN A 563 10.32 6.16 9.22
C GLN A 563 9.67 6.01 7.84
N ALA A 564 9.50 4.78 7.35
CA ALA A 564 8.81 4.53 6.08
C ALA A 564 7.31 4.85 6.16
N VAL A 565 6.66 4.48 7.27
CA VAL A 565 5.25 4.77 7.54
C VAL A 565 4.99 6.28 7.62
N ASP A 566 5.82 7.00 8.37
CA ASP A 566 5.71 8.45 8.57
C ASP A 566 5.95 9.23 7.27
N ALA A 567 6.90 8.76 6.44
CA ALA A 567 7.13 9.30 5.11
C ALA A 567 5.99 8.96 4.11
N GLY A 568 5.02 8.14 4.54
CA GLY A 568 3.87 7.77 3.71
C GLY A 568 4.26 6.89 2.53
N ARG A 569 5.33 6.11 2.62
CA ARG A 569 5.79 5.22 1.54
C ARG A 569 5.12 3.86 1.62
N ALA A 570 5.04 3.19 0.48
CA ALA A 570 4.72 1.78 0.47
C ALA A 570 5.81 1.01 1.24
N LEU A 571 5.44 -0.08 1.91
CA LEU A 571 6.32 -0.81 2.81
C LEU A 571 6.30 -2.30 2.48
N VAL A 572 7.50 -2.87 2.32
CA VAL A 572 7.72 -4.33 2.22
C VAL A 572 8.72 -4.74 3.28
N LEU A 573 8.38 -5.76 4.07
CA LEU A 573 9.22 -6.29 5.13
C LEU A 573 9.91 -7.58 4.67
N VAL A 574 11.23 -7.62 4.79
CA VAL A 574 12.06 -8.72 4.28
C VAL A 574 12.82 -9.37 5.44
N ASN A 575 12.41 -10.57 5.82
CA ASN A 575 13.13 -11.42 6.77
C ASN A 575 14.27 -12.13 6.04
N ASN A 576 15.47 -11.54 6.09
CA ASN A 576 16.66 -12.07 5.44
C ASN A 576 17.41 -13.05 6.36
N LYS A 577 18.36 -13.80 5.78
CA LYS A 577 19.13 -14.87 6.45
C LYS A 577 18.25 -16.02 6.94
N TRP A 578 17.18 -16.32 6.19
CA TRP A 578 16.28 -17.43 6.51
C TRP A 578 16.99 -18.78 6.55
N ASP A 579 18.14 -18.92 5.88
CA ASP A 579 19.00 -20.11 5.94
C ASP A 579 19.60 -20.38 7.33
N LEU A 580 19.48 -19.43 8.27
CA LEU A 580 19.96 -19.53 9.65
C LEU A 580 18.83 -19.68 10.68
N VAL A 581 17.56 -19.70 10.23
CA VAL A 581 16.39 -19.75 11.12
C VAL A 581 16.01 -21.21 11.35
N ASP A 582 16.00 -21.63 12.61
CA ASP A 582 15.46 -22.92 13.04
C ASP A 582 14.00 -22.79 13.53
N GLU A 583 13.37 -23.92 13.88
CA GLU A 583 11.97 -23.95 14.32
C GLU A 583 11.71 -23.12 15.59
N GLU A 584 12.69 -23.05 16.50
CA GLU A 584 12.57 -22.28 17.74
C GLU A 584 12.61 -20.77 17.41
N ARG A 585 13.58 -20.35 16.59
CA ARG A 585 13.69 -18.97 16.14
C ARG A 585 12.48 -18.54 15.31
N GLN A 586 11.92 -19.41 14.49
CA GLN A 586 10.71 -19.12 13.73
C GLN A 586 9.53 -18.76 14.65
N LYS A 587 9.32 -19.54 15.73
CA LYS A 587 8.25 -19.27 16.71
C LYS A 587 8.47 -17.95 17.45
N MET A 588 9.72 -17.66 17.83
CA MET A 588 10.07 -16.39 18.48
C MET A 588 9.85 -15.19 17.55
N LEU A 589 10.27 -15.30 16.29
CA LEU A 589 10.09 -14.24 15.29
C LEU A 589 8.61 -13.94 15.04
N LEU A 590 7.75 -14.95 14.97
CA LEU A 590 6.30 -14.74 14.83
C LEU A 590 5.72 -13.94 16.00
N TRP A 591 6.12 -14.26 17.23
CA TRP A 591 5.70 -13.51 18.41
C TRP A 591 6.22 -12.06 18.39
N GLU A 592 7.47 -11.85 17.98
CA GLU A 592 8.07 -10.51 17.85
C GLU A 592 7.35 -9.68 16.78
N VAL A 593 7.00 -10.27 15.63
CA VAL A 593 6.23 -9.58 14.58
C VAL A 593 4.84 -9.17 15.09
N GLU A 594 4.14 -10.06 15.80
CA GLU A 594 2.84 -9.77 16.39
C GLU A 594 2.89 -8.71 17.50
N HIS A 595 4.02 -8.56 18.20
CA HIS A 595 4.14 -7.61 19.30
C HIS A 595 4.69 -6.26 18.85
N ASP A 596 5.79 -6.27 18.09
CA ASP A 596 6.58 -5.09 17.75
C ASP A 596 6.16 -4.47 16.41
N LEU A 597 5.64 -5.29 15.48
CA LEU A 597 5.29 -4.88 14.12
C LEU A 597 3.78 -4.98 13.81
N ALA A 598 2.91 -5.21 14.79
CA ALA A 598 1.47 -5.31 14.57
C ALA A 598 0.85 -4.10 13.85
N HIS A 599 1.39 -2.90 14.12
CA HIS A 599 0.95 -1.64 13.51
C HIS A 599 1.22 -1.56 11.99
N VAL A 600 2.10 -2.43 11.46
CA VAL A 600 2.40 -2.59 10.03
C VAL A 600 2.06 -4.00 9.51
N SER A 601 1.16 -4.71 10.18
CA SER A 601 0.69 -6.04 9.73
C SER A 601 0.08 -6.07 8.33
N TRP A 602 -0.26 -4.90 7.78
CA TRP A 602 -0.72 -4.72 6.40
C TRP A 602 0.42 -4.75 5.36
N ALA A 603 1.69 -4.67 5.76
CA ALA A 603 2.83 -4.73 4.86
C ALA A 603 3.14 -6.18 4.45
N PRO A 604 3.41 -6.47 3.17
CA PRO A 604 3.89 -7.79 2.75
C PRO A 604 5.15 -8.20 3.50
N HIS A 605 5.14 -9.41 4.08
CA HIS A 605 6.30 -10.04 4.70
C HIS A 605 6.85 -11.14 3.80
N ILE A 606 8.12 -11.04 3.42
CA ILE A 606 8.81 -12.07 2.64
C ILE A 606 9.99 -12.64 3.42
N ASN A 607 10.13 -13.97 3.39
CA ASN A 607 11.28 -14.66 3.92
C ASN A 607 12.22 -15.01 2.77
N LEU A 608 13.49 -14.60 2.86
CA LEU A 608 14.49 -14.90 1.84
C LEU A 608 15.88 -15.15 2.44
N ALA A 609 16.77 -15.74 1.65
CA ALA A 609 18.17 -15.87 1.99
C ALA A 609 19.02 -15.28 0.87
N ALA A 610 19.40 -14.01 1.03
CA ALA A 610 20.15 -13.26 0.02
C ALA A 610 21.45 -13.97 -0.43
N ARG A 611 22.12 -14.67 0.50
CA ARG A 611 23.37 -15.38 0.23
C ARG A 611 23.19 -16.56 -0.73
N THR A 612 22.09 -17.29 -0.62
CA THR A 612 21.81 -18.48 -1.45
C THR A 612 20.96 -18.12 -2.67
N GLY A 613 20.34 -16.93 -2.68
CA GLY A 613 19.38 -16.51 -3.70
C GLY A 613 17.97 -17.07 -3.47
N TRP A 614 17.76 -17.86 -2.40
CA TRP A 614 16.47 -18.48 -2.10
C TRP A 614 15.39 -17.40 -1.91
N HIS A 615 14.28 -17.56 -2.63
CA HIS A 615 13.08 -16.71 -2.61
C HIS A 615 13.27 -15.22 -2.97
N THR A 616 14.40 -14.88 -3.60
CA THR A 616 14.61 -13.51 -4.11
C THR A 616 13.60 -13.12 -5.20
N ASN A 617 13.11 -14.08 -5.98
CA ASN A 617 12.04 -13.92 -6.97
C ASN A 617 10.68 -13.50 -6.38
N ARG A 618 10.43 -13.71 -5.08
CA ARG A 618 9.18 -13.28 -4.43
C ARG A 618 9.12 -11.77 -4.15
N LEU A 619 10.26 -11.07 -4.25
CA LEU A 619 10.34 -9.64 -3.97
C LEU A 619 9.47 -8.82 -4.93
N VAL A 620 9.46 -9.14 -6.24
CA VAL A 620 8.68 -8.39 -7.23
C VAL A 620 7.19 -8.41 -6.93
N ARG A 621 6.63 -9.58 -6.62
CA ARG A 621 5.22 -9.70 -6.23
C ARG A 621 4.86 -8.87 -4.99
N ALA A 622 5.77 -8.80 -4.02
CA ALA A 622 5.57 -8.00 -2.82
C ALA A 622 5.66 -6.50 -3.11
N LEU A 623 6.56 -6.09 -4.01
CA LEU A 623 6.68 -4.71 -4.48
C LEU A 623 5.42 -4.27 -5.25
N ASP A 624 4.96 -5.09 -6.19
CA ASP A 624 3.74 -4.83 -6.97
C ASP A 624 2.54 -4.68 -6.03
N ALA A 625 2.31 -5.63 -5.13
CA ALA A 625 1.21 -5.56 -4.16
C ALA A 625 1.26 -4.32 -3.26
N ALA A 626 2.47 -3.84 -2.90
CA ALA A 626 2.63 -2.66 -2.08
C ALA A 626 2.38 -1.36 -2.87
N LEU A 627 2.86 -1.28 -4.11
CA LEU A 627 2.61 -0.15 -5.02
C LEU A 627 1.13 -0.04 -5.39
N GLU A 628 0.50 -1.18 -5.62
CA GLU A 628 -0.93 -1.31 -5.89
C GLU A 628 -1.77 -0.73 -4.76
N GLY A 629 -1.53 -1.19 -3.52
CA GLY A 629 -2.18 -0.62 -2.35
C GLY A 629 -1.88 0.87 -2.19
N TRP A 630 -0.63 1.27 -2.42
CA TRP A 630 -0.17 2.67 -2.33
C TRP A 630 -0.68 3.59 -3.43
N THR A 631 -1.35 3.08 -4.46
CA THR A 631 -1.97 3.89 -5.52
C THR A 631 -3.48 3.71 -5.59
N THR A 632 -4.05 2.90 -4.69
CA THR A 632 -5.48 2.57 -4.66
C THR A 632 -6.35 3.82 -4.49
N ARG A 633 -7.31 4.02 -5.42
CA ARG A 633 -8.36 5.04 -5.36
C ARG A 633 -9.72 4.39 -5.09
N VAL A 634 -10.41 4.88 -4.05
CA VAL A 634 -11.78 4.50 -3.73
C VAL A 634 -12.73 5.60 -4.22
N PRO A 635 -13.75 5.27 -5.03
CA PRO A 635 -14.78 6.23 -5.43
C PRO A 635 -15.54 6.82 -4.24
N THR A 636 -15.84 8.11 -4.31
CA THR A 636 -16.46 8.85 -3.20
C THR A 636 -17.86 8.34 -2.85
N GLY A 637 -18.68 7.94 -3.85
CA GLY A 637 -19.96 7.25 -3.63
C GLY A 637 -19.80 6.03 -2.74
N ARG A 638 -18.97 5.09 -3.20
CA ARG A 638 -18.70 3.83 -2.51
C ARG A 638 -18.11 4.02 -1.11
N LEU A 639 -17.18 4.97 -0.94
CA LEU A 639 -16.62 5.29 0.37
C LEU A 639 -17.69 5.77 1.37
N ASN A 640 -18.60 6.64 0.92
CA ASN A 640 -19.68 7.15 1.77
C ASN A 640 -20.77 6.11 2.02
N GLY A 641 -21.08 5.26 1.03
CA GLY A 641 -21.96 4.10 1.18
C GLY A 641 -21.44 3.17 2.27
N PHE A 642 -20.17 2.77 2.16
CA PHE A 642 -19.48 1.94 3.14
C PHE A 642 -19.46 2.56 4.54
N LEU A 643 -19.01 3.82 4.69
CA LEU A 643 -18.95 4.48 5.99
C LEU A 643 -20.35 4.68 6.61
N GLY A 644 -21.37 4.90 5.78
CA GLY A 644 -22.75 4.98 6.20
C GLY A 644 -23.23 3.66 6.82
N GLN A 645 -23.01 2.54 6.13
CA GLN A 645 -23.34 1.21 6.64
C GLN A 645 -22.55 0.89 7.92
N LEU A 646 -21.25 1.20 7.92
CA LEU A 646 -20.36 0.96 9.05
C LEU A 646 -20.81 1.72 10.30
N GLN A 647 -21.15 3.00 10.15
CA GLN A 647 -21.67 3.82 11.25
C GLN A 647 -23.02 3.31 11.76
N SER A 648 -23.90 2.85 10.87
CA SER A 648 -25.20 2.30 11.28
C SER A 648 -25.07 0.99 12.05
N ALA A 649 -24.19 0.09 11.60
CA ALA A 649 -23.96 -1.19 12.24
C ALA A 649 -23.15 -1.07 13.54
N THR A 650 -22.13 -0.21 13.57
CA THR A 650 -21.29 0.04 14.74
C THR A 650 -21.09 1.53 14.95
N PRO A 651 -22.06 2.21 15.60
CA PRO A 651 -21.97 3.65 15.86
C PRO A 651 -20.81 4.02 16.80
N HIS A 652 -20.25 5.22 16.65
CA HIS A 652 -19.19 5.72 17.55
C HIS A 652 -19.67 5.75 19.02
N PRO A 653 -18.87 5.32 20.01
CA PRO A 653 -19.25 5.36 21.42
C PRO A 653 -19.54 6.80 21.91
N VAL A 654 -20.59 6.99 22.70
CA VAL A 654 -20.96 8.32 23.18
C VAL A 654 -20.00 8.75 24.30
N ARG A 655 -19.25 9.82 24.08
CA ARG A 655 -18.44 10.49 25.12
C ARG A 655 -18.78 11.99 25.10
N GLY A 656 -19.44 12.50 26.13
CA GLY A 656 -19.79 13.93 26.22
C GLY A 656 -21.17 14.33 25.68
N GLY A 657 -22.14 13.41 25.67
CA GLY A 657 -23.56 13.73 25.48
C GLY A 657 -24.12 13.37 24.10
N LYS A 658 -23.60 13.95 23.01
CA LYS A 658 -24.06 13.64 21.64
C LYS A 658 -23.12 12.68 20.92
N GLN A 659 -23.69 11.73 20.20
CA GLN A 659 -22.95 10.80 19.37
C GLN A 659 -22.37 11.52 18.14
N PRO A 660 -21.04 11.47 17.91
CA PRO A 660 -20.44 11.94 16.67
C PRO A 660 -21.01 11.16 15.48
N ARG A 661 -21.33 11.89 14.40
CA ARG A 661 -21.77 11.30 13.14
C ARG A 661 -20.84 11.73 12.01
N ILE A 662 -20.50 10.80 11.15
CA ILE A 662 -19.89 11.00 9.84
C ILE A 662 -20.95 11.65 8.95
N LEU A 663 -20.56 12.79 8.38
CA LEU A 663 -21.37 13.59 7.47
C LEU A 663 -21.02 13.26 6.02
N PHE A 664 -19.73 13.14 5.73
CA PHE A 664 -19.18 12.90 4.41
C PHE A 664 -17.73 12.45 4.55
N ALA A 665 -17.22 11.71 3.59
CA ALA A 665 -15.79 11.46 3.44
C ALA A 665 -15.37 11.51 1.97
N THR A 666 -14.11 11.84 1.72
CA THR A 666 -13.50 11.77 0.39
C THR A 666 -12.05 11.32 0.52
N GLN A 667 -11.55 10.63 -0.49
CA GLN A 667 -10.14 10.35 -0.65
C GLN A 667 -9.48 11.46 -1.47
N VAL A 668 -8.58 12.20 -0.83
CA VAL A 668 -7.94 13.39 -1.41
C VAL A 668 -6.56 13.11 -2.00
N GLN A 669 -5.99 11.93 -1.71
CA GLN A 669 -4.67 11.49 -2.19
C GLN A 669 -4.62 9.96 -2.26
N VAL A 670 -3.86 9.40 -3.22
CA VAL A 670 -3.66 7.94 -3.36
C VAL A 670 -2.30 7.47 -2.90
N ALA A 671 -1.24 8.28 -2.99
CA ALA A 671 0.15 7.90 -2.71
C ALA A 671 0.79 8.77 -1.60
N PRO A 672 0.58 8.44 -0.31
CA PRO A 672 -0.27 7.36 0.22
C PRO A 672 -1.76 7.72 0.24
N PRO A 673 -2.67 6.74 0.49
CA PRO A 673 -4.10 6.98 0.58
C PRO A 673 -4.42 7.92 1.74
N ARG A 674 -4.93 9.12 1.43
CA ARG A 674 -5.39 10.09 2.43
C ARG A 674 -6.90 10.25 2.33
N ILE A 675 -7.59 9.87 3.40
CA ILE A 675 -9.05 9.95 3.52
C ILE A 675 -9.39 11.03 4.53
N VAL A 676 -10.19 12.01 4.12
CA VAL A 676 -10.70 13.07 5.00
C VAL A 676 -12.16 12.76 5.34
N ILE A 677 -12.46 12.67 6.63
CA ILE A 677 -13.80 12.38 7.16
C ILE A 677 -14.34 13.64 7.84
N PHE A 678 -15.45 14.16 7.34
CA PHE A 678 -16.20 15.26 7.93
C PHE A 678 -17.18 14.71 8.95
N THR A 679 -17.18 15.25 10.17
CA THR A 679 -18.00 14.73 11.27
C THR A 679 -18.65 15.82 12.09
N THR A 680 -19.74 15.51 12.80
CA THR A 680 -20.38 16.44 13.75
C THR A 680 -19.66 16.54 15.10
N GLY A 681 -18.64 15.72 15.32
CA GLY A 681 -17.95 15.60 16.59
C GLY A 681 -16.67 14.78 16.45
N PHE A 682 -15.81 14.85 17.47
CA PHE A 682 -14.53 14.15 17.45
C PHE A 682 -14.71 12.62 17.39
N LEU A 683 -14.01 11.96 16.47
CA LEU A 683 -13.86 10.51 16.48
C LEU A 683 -12.61 10.15 17.28
N ASP A 684 -12.74 9.27 18.27
CA ASP A 684 -11.61 8.82 19.07
C ASP A 684 -10.65 7.91 18.29
N ALA A 685 -9.42 7.77 18.80
CA ALA A 685 -8.39 6.99 18.12
C ALA A 685 -8.77 5.50 17.97
N GLY A 686 -9.58 4.96 18.89
CA GLY A 686 -10.07 3.59 18.80
C GLY A 686 -11.02 3.41 17.63
N TYR A 687 -11.97 4.33 17.46
CA TYR A 687 -12.91 4.31 16.35
C TYR A 687 -12.23 4.61 15.00
N ARG A 688 -11.20 5.47 14.98
CA ARG A 688 -10.39 5.68 13.77
C ARG A 688 -9.65 4.42 13.35
N ARG A 689 -9.00 3.71 14.28
CA ARG A 689 -8.36 2.40 13.99
C ARG A 689 -9.38 1.36 13.53
N PHE A 690 -10.60 1.39 14.09
CA PHE A 690 -11.69 0.55 13.63
C PHE A 690 -12.08 0.86 12.19
N ILE A 691 -12.25 2.14 11.83
CA ILE A 691 -12.51 2.56 10.45
C ILE A 691 -11.36 2.12 9.54
N GLU A 692 -10.11 2.36 9.91
CA GLU A 692 -8.93 1.96 9.13
C GLU A 692 -8.91 0.46 8.86
N ARG A 693 -9.10 -0.37 9.91
CA ARG A 693 -9.15 -1.82 9.75
C ARG A 693 -10.26 -2.24 8.79
N ARG A 694 -11.45 -1.64 8.92
CA ARG A 694 -12.60 -1.96 8.06
C ARG A 694 -12.39 -1.48 6.62
N LEU A 695 -11.73 -0.34 6.42
CA LEU A 695 -11.30 0.11 5.08
C LEU A 695 -10.35 -0.89 4.44
N ARG A 696 -9.40 -1.45 5.22
CA ARG A 696 -8.48 -2.48 4.71
C ARG A 696 -9.20 -3.78 4.35
N GLU A 697 -10.14 -4.21 5.19
CA GLU A 697 -10.94 -5.42 4.94
C GLU A 697 -11.80 -5.29 3.67
N GLU A 698 -12.36 -4.11 3.42
CA GLU A 698 -13.26 -3.85 2.28
C GLU A 698 -12.51 -3.53 0.98
N PHE A 699 -11.52 -2.63 1.04
CA PHE A 699 -10.89 -2.03 -0.14
C PHE A 699 -9.43 -2.45 -0.34
N GLY A 700 -8.85 -3.25 0.55
CA GLY A 700 -7.46 -3.69 0.43
C GLY A 700 -6.46 -2.73 1.10
N PHE A 701 -5.62 -2.04 0.33
CA PHE A 701 -4.48 -1.24 0.82
C PHE A 701 -3.31 -2.07 1.39
N THR A 702 -3.02 -3.22 0.77
CA THR A 702 -1.83 -4.02 1.08
C THR A 702 -0.57 -3.19 0.87
N GLY A 703 0.38 -3.24 1.80
CA GLY A 703 1.67 -2.57 1.65
C GLY A 703 1.65 -1.05 1.73
N THR A 704 0.52 -0.40 2.09
CA THR A 704 0.48 1.06 2.31
C THR A 704 -0.06 1.47 3.67
N PRO A 705 0.48 2.55 4.28
CA PRO A 705 -0.21 3.24 5.36
C PRO A 705 -1.46 3.96 4.82
N ILE A 706 -2.53 4.06 5.63
CA ILE A 706 -3.71 4.86 5.32
C ILE A 706 -3.72 6.08 6.25
N GLN A 707 -3.81 7.28 5.69
CA GLN A 707 -3.88 8.51 6.47
C GLN A 707 -5.33 8.98 6.62
N ILE A 708 -5.88 8.90 7.83
CA ILE A 708 -7.24 9.34 8.13
C ILE A 708 -7.22 10.71 8.81
N GLY A 709 -7.64 11.74 8.08
CA GLY A 709 -7.92 13.07 8.60
C GLY A 709 -9.37 13.19 9.09
N VAL A 710 -9.60 13.81 10.25
CA VAL A 710 -10.96 14.06 10.77
C VAL A 710 -11.18 15.56 10.90
N ARG A 711 -12.21 16.07 10.21
CA ARG A 711 -12.61 17.47 10.23
C ARG A 711 -13.95 17.59 10.97
N VAL A 712 -13.91 18.12 12.20
CA VAL A 712 -15.12 18.31 13.03
C VAL A 712 -15.84 19.58 12.61
N ARG A 713 -17.16 19.49 12.44
CA ARG A 713 -18.00 20.56 11.89
C ARG A 713 -19.13 20.93 12.83
N GLU A 714 -19.23 22.24 13.09
CA GLU A 714 -20.36 22.83 13.79
C GLU A 714 -21.45 23.23 12.81
N LYS A 715 -22.71 23.05 13.23
CA LYS A 715 -23.86 23.39 12.40
C LYS A 715 -24.02 24.92 12.40
N ARG A 716 -24.18 25.53 11.23
CA ARG A 716 -24.43 26.97 11.12
C ARG A 716 -25.65 27.36 11.94
N GLN A 717 -25.51 28.39 12.78
CA GLN A 717 -26.66 28.96 13.47
C GLN A 717 -27.52 29.71 12.45
N ARG A 718 -28.78 29.31 12.30
CA ARG A 718 -29.76 30.07 11.49
C ARG A 718 -29.94 31.44 12.16
N ARG A 719 -29.45 32.50 11.52
CA ARG A 719 -29.73 33.89 11.90
C ARG A 719 -31.15 34.28 11.57
#